data_AF-A0A5N6EED2-F1
#
_entry.id   AF-A0A5N6EED2-F1
#
_cell.length_a   1.000
_cell.length_b   1.000
_cell.length_c   1.000
_cell.angle_alpha   90.00
_cell.angle_beta   90.00
_cell.angle_gamma   90.00
#
_symmetry.space_group_name_H-M   'P 1'
#
loop_
_entity.id
_entity.type
_entity.pdbx_description
1 polymer ?
#
loop_
_entity_poly.entity_id
_entity_poly.type
_entity_poly.pdbx_seq_one_letter_code
_entity_poly.pdbx_strand_id
1 'polypeptide(L)'
;MQHTFHYCPIMSREIDRLAQPADKKKMRLIVASCSRTGTLGLHAGLEMLGYTPYHMIDVMFKGRSPHMKVFTEAIIANHNQLSGIKRYETADVDKWIGNYDCLMEIPSYIGSRAMRGYIEDPDVKFIVTERSPEKWVRSIDNTIGEAVKAAHQFPLNILKRFDSELGHFLRLATVMYWAYADGANPGDANSEAALYKNYVEYIRSMKDTLPKDRLLVVKLEEGLGWEQICPFLDLPIPEEKYPRGNEPDTFHRIVADYMEPRVKAAMLNLGAMVTATAGIAGYLGWRYYESQTPESREAVTDEHRLDNSGKERICTGPLRTFFNPRNLLFRGYGAGQCWAIGYHTAGAELIDEAMDMVRREAEECECLQGFQIIHSVGWGTGGGMGALLISKLRDEFPDRVITTFSVFPPRVPDVVVEPYNVTLSINQLIEDCDATFCIDNQALVDTCTGTLGQCDPSHEDLNRLIAQAMSGVTACFRFPGQLNSDLRKLTTTMVPSPRLHFFTLGVSPLSRYTSEFSNIPRVTQQLFSSDNMTASGDEHITRSFSCLAIFRGKVSMAEIEAQLDNLRNKHSPKYMEWVPNDVRWTAYLPHDYDMSGTLLSNSTSIEKMLSHASEQFSALYRRKAYMNPYSWNGVDEMDFVEAESNMNDLIEEYREHPDGPI
;
A
#
# COMPACT_ATOMS: atom_id res chain seq x y z
N MET A 1 -12.89 33.22 25.89
CA MET A 1 -11.74 32.59 25.21
C MET A 1 -11.03 31.68 26.19
N GLN A 2 -11.50 30.43 26.29
CA GLN A 2 -10.78 29.34 26.95
C GLN A 2 -10.03 28.60 25.84
N HIS A 3 -8.70 28.72 25.82
CA HIS A 3 -7.86 27.87 24.99
C HIS A 3 -7.57 26.60 25.77
N THR A 4 -8.30 25.54 25.46
CA THR A 4 -7.92 24.16 25.77
C THR A 4 -6.68 23.81 24.96
N PHE A 5 -5.54 23.72 25.64
CA PHE A 5 -4.35 23.05 25.10
C PHE A 5 -4.66 21.57 24.94
N HIS A 6 -4.68 21.08 23.70
CA HIS A 6 -4.72 19.65 23.42
C HIS A 6 -3.48 18.98 24.02
N TYR A 7 -3.71 18.04 24.93
CA TYR A 7 -2.70 17.13 25.46
C TYR A 7 -2.05 16.36 24.30
N CYS A 8 -0.73 16.49 24.17
CA CYS A 8 0.08 15.62 23.34
C CYS A 8 -0.08 14.17 23.85
N PRO A 9 -0.38 13.17 23.00
CA PRO A 9 -0.50 11.79 23.45
C PRO A 9 0.85 11.32 23.99
N ILE A 10 0.89 10.93 25.28
CA ILE A 10 2.06 10.33 25.92
C ILE A 10 2.42 9.09 25.11
N MET A 11 3.60 9.07 24.48
CA MET A 11 4.13 7.89 23.81
C MET A 11 4.13 6.71 24.81
N SER A 12 3.53 5.58 24.45
CA SER A 12 3.51 4.37 25.29
C SER A 12 4.93 3.95 25.64
N ARG A 13 5.28 3.81 26.93
CA ARG A 13 6.60 3.31 27.37
C ARG A 13 6.74 1.82 27.04
N GLU A 14 7.97 1.33 26.91
CA GLU A 14 8.22 -0.10 26.67
C GLU A 14 7.63 -0.98 27.78
N ILE A 15 7.65 -0.52 29.03
CA ILE A 15 7.00 -1.22 30.15
C ILE A 15 5.48 -1.28 30.02
N ASP A 16 4.86 -0.30 29.37
CA ASP A 16 3.40 -0.26 29.19
C ASP A 16 2.94 -1.36 28.22
N ARG A 17 3.81 -1.73 27.27
CA ARG A 17 3.59 -2.81 26.28
C ARG A 17 3.83 -4.21 26.83
N LEU A 18 4.48 -4.35 27.98
CA LEU A 18 4.74 -5.65 28.61
C LEU A 18 3.45 -6.23 29.19
N ALA A 19 3.17 -7.50 28.91
CA ALA A 19 1.98 -8.19 29.43
C ALA A 19 2.04 -8.30 30.95
N GLN A 20 0.91 -8.09 31.65
CA GLN A 20 0.89 -8.32 33.09
C GLN A 20 0.95 -9.83 33.38
N PRO A 21 1.84 -10.30 34.27
CA PRO A 21 1.89 -11.70 34.66
C PRO A 21 0.59 -12.12 35.38
N ALA A 22 0.10 -13.32 35.07
CA ALA A 22 -1.14 -13.87 35.62
C ALA A 22 -1.03 -14.15 37.13
N ASP A 23 0.12 -14.65 37.57
CA ASP A 23 0.44 -14.92 38.98
C ASP A 23 1.54 -13.98 39.45
N LYS A 24 1.24 -13.12 40.42
CA LYS A 24 2.23 -12.22 41.02
C LYS A 24 2.85 -12.85 42.26
N LYS A 25 4.15 -13.13 42.22
CA LYS A 25 4.92 -13.49 43.41
C LYS A 25 5.22 -12.24 44.24
N LYS A 26 5.13 -12.38 45.56
CA LYS A 26 5.59 -11.32 46.48
C LYS A 26 7.12 -11.30 46.46
N MET A 27 7.70 -10.10 46.29
CA MET A 27 9.15 -9.91 46.40
C MET A 27 9.62 -10.28 47.81
N ARG A 28 10.70 -11.05 47.92
CA ARG A 28 11.26 -11.52 49.20
C ARG A 28 12.69 -11.05 49.41
N LEU A 29 13.45 -10.91 48.32
CA LEU A 29 14.88 -10.60 48.39
C LEU A 29 15.29 -9.65 47.28
N ILE A 30 16.08 -8.63 47.62
CA ILE A 30 16.71 -7.76 46.62
C ILE A 30 18.22 -7.79 46.80
N VAL A 31 18.91 -8.23 45.76
CA VAL A 31 20.37 -8.17 45.66
C VAL A 31 20.74 -6.87 44.96
N ALA A 32 20.89 -5.81 45.76
CA ALA A 32 21.17 -4.44 45.31
C ALA A 32 22.66 -4.21 45.00
N SER A 33 23.35 -5.23 44.49
CA SER A 33 24.75 -5.16 44.09
C SER A 33 24.91 -4.67 42.64
N CYS A 34 26.05 -4.09 42.30
CA CYS A 34 26.43 -3.88 40.90
C CYS A 34 26.72 -5.23 40.22
N SER A 35 26.55 -5.30 38.90
CA SER A 35 26.99 -6.47 38.14
C SER A 35 28.48 -6.77 38.35
N ARG A 36 28.89 -8.03 38.13
CA ARG A 36 30.29 -8.51 38.30
C ARG A 36 30.81 -8.49 39.74
N THR A 37 29.91 -8.65 40.71
CA THR A 37 30.20 -8.74 42.16
C THR A 37 29.79 -10.08 42.78
N GLY A 38 29.94 -11.20 42.05
CA GLY A 38 29.61 -12.55 42.60
C GLY A 38 28.16 -12.98 42.40
N THR A 39 27.41 -12.15 41.69
CA THR A 39 25.99 -12.24 41.42
C THR A 39 25.58 -13.47 40.62
N LEU A 40 26.41 -13.97 39.70
CA LEU A 40 26.10 -15.19 38.94
C LEU A 40 26.14 -16.46 39.81
N GLY A 41 27.12 -16.55 40.72
CA GLY A 41 27.15 -17.63 41.71
C GLY A 41 25.98 -17.51 42.70
N LEU A 42 25.69 -16.29 43.14
CA LEU A 42 24.55 -16.01 44.01
C LEU A 42 23.20 -16.33 43.36
N HIS A 43 23.05 -16.08 42.06
CA HIS A 43 21.86 -16.45 41.30
C HIS A 43 21.62 -17.96 41.35
N ALA A 44 22.62 -18.76 40.96
CA ALA A 44 22.51 -20.21 41.02
C ALA A 44 22.28 -20.72 42.45
N GLY A 45 22.92 -20.08 43.44
CA GLY A 45 22.74 -20.44 44.84
C GLY A 45 21.32 -20.16 45.35
N LEU A 46 20.73 -19.02 44.96
CA LEU A 46 19.37 -18.66 45.34
C LEU A 46 18.33 -19.56 44.66
N GLU A 47 18.55 -20.01 43.43
CA GLU A 47 17.72 -21.04 42.79
C GLU A 47 17.73 -22.35 43.59
N MET A 48 18.90 -22.79 44.07
CA MET A 48 19.01 -23.98 44.93
C MET A 48 18.28 -23.82 46.27
N LEU A 49 18.19 -22.59 46.79
CA LEU A 49 17.45 -22.25 48.00
C LEU A 49 15.94 -22.05 47.77
N GLY A 50 15.45 -22.31 46.55
CA GLY A 50 14.02 -22.23 46.20
C GLY A 50 13.51 -20.82 45.89
N TYR A 51 14.40 -19.85 45.70
CA TYR A 51 14.03 -18.55 45.13
C TYR A 51 13.93 -18.65 43.60
N THR A 52 13.20 -17.71 43.03
CA THR A 52 13.15 -17.40 41.60
C THR A 52 13.84 -16.06 41.34
N PRO A 53 15.19 -16.04 41.24
CA PRO A 53 15.93 -14.83 40.98
C PRO A 53 15.73 -14.33 39.55
N TYR A 54 15.74 -13.00 39.42
CA TYR A 54 15.78 -12.28 38.16
C TYR A 54 17.10 -11.51 38.05
N HIS A 55 18.00 -12.05 37.26
CA HIS A 55 19.36 -11.59 37.04
C HIS A 55 19.55 -11.15 35.57
N MET A 56 20.70 -10.56 35.25
CA MET A 56 21.00 -10.13 33.89
C MET A 56 20.95 -11.28 32.85
N ILE A 57 21.29 -12.51 33.25
CA ILE A 57 21.11 -13.67 32.38
C ILE A 57 19.63 -13.92 32.05
N ASP A 58 18.69 -13.64 32.96
CA ASP A 58 17.27 -13.81 32.72
C ASP A 58 16.74 -12.73 31.79
N VAL A 59 17.27 -11.51 31.86
CA VAL A 59 17.00 -10.45 30.88
C VAL A 59 17.33 -10.95 29.46
N MET A 60 18.46 -11.65 29.28
CA MET A 60 18.90 -12.19 28.00
C MET A 60 18.10 -13.42 27.56
N PHE A 61 18.09 -14.47 28.36
CA PHE A 61 17.63 -15.79 27.93
C PHE A 61 16.12 -16.01 28.10
N LYS A 62 15.55 -15.51 29.21
CA LYS A 62 14.11 -15.68 29.51
C LYS A 62 13.30 -14.50 28.94
N GLY A 63 13.75 -13.28 29.19
CA GLY A 63 13.07 -12.04 28.82
C GLY A 63 13.32 -11.57 27.39
N ARG A 64 14.47 -11.92 26.79
CA ARG A 64 14.87 -11.60 25.42
C ARG A 64 14.65 -10.11 25.05
N SER A 65 14.32 -9.84 23.80
CA SER A 65 14.10 -8.48 23.27
C SER A 65 13.15 -7.61 24.11
N PRO A 66 11.96 -8.08 24.55
CA PRO A 66 11.06 -7.27 25.38
C PRO A 66 11.72 -6.77 26.67
N HIS A 67 12.36 -7.65 27.42
CA HIS A 67 12.98 -7.26 28.69
C HIS A 67 14.24 -6.42 28.47
N MET A 68 15.02 -6.69 27.43
CA MET A 68 16.18 -5.84 27.06
C MET A 68 15.75 -4.42 26.69
N LYS A 69 14.61 -4.24 26.01
CA LYS A 69 14.04 -2.92 25.68
C LYS A 69 13.58 -2.17 26.92
N VAL A 70 12.80 -2.82 27.77
CA VAL A 70 12.36 -2.25 29.06
C VAL A 70 13.55 -1.85 29.90
N PHE A 71 14.58 -2.70 29.98
CA PHE A 71 15.77 -2.39 30.76
C PHE A 71 16.55 -1.20 30.19
N THR A 72 16.73 -1.17 28.86
CA THR A 72 17.38 -0.05 28.16
C THR A 72 16.63 1.26 28.42
N GLU A 73 15.30 1.25 28.30
CA GLU A 73 14.45 2.41 28.58
C GLU A 73 14.57 2.87 30.03
N ALA A 74 14.52 1.93 30.99
CA ALA A 74 14.62 2.22 32.42
C ALA A 74 15.96 2.86 32.80
N ILE A 75 17.07 2.38 32.22
CA ILE A 75 18.41 2.97 32.40
C ILE A 75 18.42 4.42 31.88
N ILE A 76 17.94 4.63 30.65
CA ILE A 76 17.91 5.96 30.03
C ILE A 76 17.05 6.92 30.86
N ALA A 77 15.89 6.49 31.33
CA ALA A 77 15.00 7.31 32.15
C ALA A 77 15.66 7.73 33.47
N ASN A 78 16.45 6.85 34.09
CA ASN A 78 17.14 7.13 35.34
C ASN A 78 18.30 8.12 35.13
N HIS A 79 19.17 7.85 34.15
CA HIS A 79 20.44 8.55 33.96
C HIS A 79 20.36 9.77 33.03
N ASN A 80 19.33 9.91 32.18
CA ASN A 80 19.12 11.07 31.31
C ASN A 80 17.80 11.78 31.63
N GLN A 81 17.88 12.89 32.37
CA GLN A 81 16.71 13.71 32.75
C GLN A 81 16.02 14.38 31.56
N LEU A 82 16.73 14.58 30.45
CA LEU A 82 16.20 15.19 29.23
C LEU A 82 15.61 14.15 28.27
N SER A 83 15.59 12.86 28.64
CA SER A 83 15.08 11.79 27.79
C SER A 83 13.57 11.89 27.51
N GLY A 84 12.82 12.65 28.33
CA GLY A 84 11.36 12.71 28.27
C GLY A 84 10.65 11.43 28.76
N ILE A 85 11.40 10.41 29.19
CA ILE A 85 10.85 9.14 29.67
C ILE A 85 10.57 9.23 31.18
N LYS A 86 9.37 8.84 31.61
CA LYS A 86 9.03 8.76 33.04
C LYS A 86 9.94 7.72 33.73
N ARG A 87 10.65 8.16 34.77
CA ARG A 87 11.44 7.29 35.66
C ARG A 87 10.58 6.20 36.28
N TYR A 88 11.15 5.01 36.33
CA TYR A 88 10.45 3.82 36.81
C TYR A 88 10.22 3.89 38.32
N GLU A 89 9.04 3.45 38.74
CA GLU A 89 8.61 3.32 40.13
C GLU A 89 8.47 1.83 40.50
N THR A 90 8.27 1.54 41.79
CA THR A 90 8.14 0.15 42.27
C THR A 90 7.05 -0.62 41.52
N ALA A 91 5.92 0.01 41.21
CA ALA A 91 4.84 -0.60 40.41
C ALA A 91 5.27 -0.95 38.98
N ASP A 92 6.17 -0.17 38.36
CA ASP A 92 6.71 -0.49 37.03
C ASP A 92 7.62 -1.73 37.12
N VAL A 93 8.39 -1.86 38.21
CA VAL A 93 9.21 -3.04 38.48
C VAL A 93 8.33 -4.27 38.75
N ASP A 94 7.32 -4.17 39.60
CA ASP A 94 6.37 -5.26 39.88
C ASP A 94 5.71 -5.79 38.59
N LYS A 95 5.39 -4.88 37.66
CA LYS A 95 4.87 -5.26 36.34
C LYS A 95 5.91 -6.03 35.51
N TRP A 96 7.16 -5.57 35.52
CA TRP A 96 8.24 -6.17 34.75
C TRP A 96 8.61 -7.58 35.24
N ILE A 97 8.72 -7.76 36.56
CA ILE A 97 9.30 -8.98 37.16
C ILE A 97 8.31 -9.72 38.06
N GLY A 98 7.01 -9.56 37.87
CA GLY A 98 5.99 -10.10 38.79
C GLY A 98 6.00 -11.62 38.99
N ASN A 99 6.66 -12.40 38.13
CA ASN A 99 6.82 -13.85 38.28
C ASN A 99 8.02 -14.26 39.18
N TYR A 100 8.80 -13.29 39.66
CA TYR A 100 10.05 -13.48 40.39
C TYR A 100 9.92 -12.94 41.81
N ASP A 101 10.54 -13.64 42.77
CA ASP A 101 10.56 -13.26 44.19
C ASP A 101 11.94 -12.77 44.67
N CYS A 102 12.92 -12.70 43.75
CA CYS A 102 14.23 -12.12 44.01
C CYS A 102 14.71 -11.26 42.83
N LEU A 103 15.08 -10.00 43.07
CA LEU A 103 15.61 -9.09 42.05
C LEU A 103 17.13 -8.88 42.24
N MET A 104 17.92 -9.05 41.18
CA MET A 104 19.37 -8.96 41.24
C MET A 104 19.95 -8.01 40.19
N GLU A 105 20.95 -7.21 40.56
CA GLU A 105 21.71 -6.28 39.71
C GLU A 105 20.93 -5.10 39.12
N ILE A 106 19.70 -5.31 38.65
CA ILE A 106 18.85 -4.29 38.03
C ILE A 106 18.74 -2.99 38.86
N PRO A 107 18.61 -3.04 40.21
CA PRO A 107 18.56 -1.81 41.02
C PRO A 107 19.73 -0.85 40.84
N SER A 108 20.92 -1.38 40.55
CA SER A 108 22.12 -0.57 40.35
C SER A 108 22.08 0.32 39.11
N TYR A 109 21.13 0.05 38.21
CA TYR A 109 20.94 0.74 36.94
C TYR A 109 19.70 1.64 36.91
N ILE A 110 18.66 1.30 37.66
CA ILE A 110 17.37 2.01 37.61
C ILE A 110 17.14 2.93 38.81
N GLY A 111 18.07 2.95 39.77
CA GLY A 111 18.12 3.88 40.88
C GLY A 111 17.16 3.55 42.03
N SER A 112 17.30 4.30 43.13
CA SER A 112 16.57 4.06 44.39
C SER A 112 15.06 4.33 44.31
N ARG A 113 14.60 5.15 43.35
CA ARG A 113 13.16 5.44 43.16
C ARG A 113 12.37 4.16 42.85
N ALA A 114 12.93 3.31 41.99
CA ALA A 114 12.30 2.04 41.62
C ALA A 114 12.24 1.06 42.81
N MET A 115 13.10 1.23 43.82
CA MET A 115 13.17 0.38 45.00
C MET A 115 12.35 0.86 46.20
N ARG A 116 11.79 2.07 46.17
CA ARG A 116 11.20 2.70 47.36
C ARG A 116 10.17 1.83 48.08
N GLY A 117 9.21 1.25 47.34
CA GLY A 117 8.18 0.40 47.94
C GLY A 117 8.74 -0.87 48.58
N TYR A 118 9.82 -1.44 48.04
CA TYR A 118 10.47 -2.61 48.64
C TYR A 118 11.28 -2.27 49.89
N ILE A 119 11.88 -1.06 49.95
CA ILE A 119 12.59 -0.58 51.15
C ILE A 119 11.62 -0.42 52.32
N GLU A 120 10.40 0.04 52.03
CA GLU A 120 9.32 0.24 53.00
C GLU A 120 8.61 -1.07 53.41
N ASP A 121 8.61 -2.11 52.57
CA ASP A 121 8.00 -3.42 52.89
C ASP A 121 8.86 -4.21 53.88
N PRO A 122 8.41 -4.47 55.13
CA PRO A 122 9.20 -5.12 56.19
C PRO A 122 9.59 -6.58 55.89
N ASP A 123 8.97 -7.23 54.89
CA ASP A 123 9.24 -8.63 54.56
C ASP A 123 10.38 -8.82 53.54
N VAL A 124 10.84 -7.74 52.89
CA VAL A 124 11.89 -7.79 51.86
C VAL A 124 13.32 -7.68 52.45
N LYS A 125 14.12 -8.74 52.36
CA LYS A 125 15.53 -8.70 52.77
C LYS A 125 16.43 -8.11 51.66
N PHE A 126 17.59 -7.57 52.04
CA PHE A 126 18.57 -7.00 51.10
C PHE A 126 19.94 -7.64 51.23
N ILE A 127 20.59 -7.90 50.09
CA ILE A 127 21.99 -8.30 50.02
C ILE A 127 22.75 -7.28 49.16
N VAL A 128 23.89 -6.81 49.66
CA VAL A 128 24.84 -5.98 48.90
C VAL A 128 26.20 -6.68 48.92
N THR A 129 26.63 -7.13 47.75
CA THR A 129 27.96 -7.67 47.51
C THR A 129 28.88 -6.60 46.96
N GLU A 130 30.07 -6.48 47.53
CA GLU A 130 31.08 -5.52 47.10
C GLU A 130 32.45 -6.18 46.88
N ARG A 131 33.34 -5.50 46.16
CA ARG A 131 34.73 -5.91 45.93
C ARG A 131 35.61 -4.69 45.84
N SER A 132 36.93 -4.88 45.76
CA SER A 132 37.85 -3.76 45.47
C SER A 132 37.40 -3.00 44.20
N PRO A 133 37.23 -1.66 44.27
CA PRO A 133 36.79 -0.85 43.13
C PRO A 133 37.66 -1.06 41.88
N GLU A 134 38.97 -1.17 42.04
CA GLU A 134 39.92 -1.40 40.96
C GLU A 134 39.67 -2.74 40.26
N LYS A 135 39.37 -3.78 41.04
CA LYS A 135 38.99 -5.10 40.51
C LYS A 135 37.62 -5.08 39.84
N TRP A 136 36.69 -4.24 40.32
CA TRP A 136 35.38 -4.08 39.71
C TRP A 136 35.46 -3.37 38.36
N VAL A 137 36.17 -2.23 38.27
CA VAL A 137 36.39 -1.49 37.01
C VAL A 137 36.97 -2.42 35.94
N ARG A 138 38.06 -3.12 36.25
CA ARG A 138 38.68 -4.10 35.34
C ARG A 138 37.70 -5.19 34.91
N SER A 139 36.83 -5.66 35.82
CA SER A 139 35.85 -6.67 35.47
C SER A 139 34.74 -6.14 34.58
N ILE A 140 34.32 -4.87 34.70
CA ILE A 140 33.32 -4.26 33.83
C ILE A 140 33.91 -4.04 32.44
N ASP A 141 35.15 -3.54 32.36
CA ASP A 141 35.84 -3.34 31.08
C ASP A 141 36.06 -4.63 30.32
N ASN A 142 36.53 -5.69 30.99
CA ASN A 142 36.74 -7.01 30.40
C ASN A 142 35.44 -7.78 30.11
N THR A 143 34.26 -7.20 30.39
CA THR A 143 32.98 -7.85 30.09
C THR A 143 32.09 -6.96 29.24
N ILE A 144 31.38 -6.02 29.86
CA ILE A 144 30.49 -5.09 29.17
C ILE A 144 31.31 -4.19 28.22
N GLY A 145 32.48 -3.73 28.66
CA GLY A 145 33.36 -2.89 27.84
C GLY A 145 33.80 -3.58 26.53
N GLU A 146 34.15 -4.87 26.57
CA GLU A 146 34.45 -5.66 25.37
C GLU A 146 33.23 -5.79 24.45
N ALA A 147 32.04 -6.06 24.99
CA ALA A 147 30.81 -6.13 24.20
C ALA A 147 30.50 -4.80 23.49
N VAL A 148 30.74 -3.67 24.16
CA VAL A 148 30.57 -2.32 23.59
C VAL A 148 31.61 -2.03 22.52
N LYS A 149 32.89 -2.39 22.73
CA LYS A 149 33.93 -2.28 21.70
C LYS A 149 33.57 -3.11 20.47
N ALA A 150 33.15 -4.36 20.69
CA ALA A 150 32.73 -5.27 19.64
C ALA A 150 31.52 -4.72 18.86
N ALA A 151 30.54 -4.09 19.53
CA ALA A 151 29.37 -3.46 18.89
C ALA A 151 29.70 -2.34 17.88
N HIS A 152 30.90 -1.75 17.99
CA HIS A 152 31.38 -0.67 17.12
C HIS A 152 32.42 -1.14 16.09
N GLN A 153 32.87 -2.39 16.17
CA GLN A 153 33.85 -2.98 15.26
C GLN A 153 33.21 -3.97 14.27
N PHE A 154 33.87 -4.16 13.13
CA PHE A 154 33.47 -5.16 12.15
C PHE A 154 33.70 -6.57 12.71
N PRO A 155 32.79 -7.54 12.49
CA PRO A 155 31.57 -7.46 11.66
C PRO A 155 30.31 -6.99 12.40
N LEU A 156 30.33 -6.94 13.74
CA LEU A 156 29.14 -6.74 14.56
C LEU A 156 28.49 -5.36 14.39
N ASN A 157 29.28 -4.33 14.06
CA ASN A 157 28.76 -2.99 13.76
C ASN A 157 27.75 -2.96 12.61
N ILE A 158 27.85 -3.91 11.66
CA ILE A 158 26.91 -4.13 10.55
C ILE A 158 25.88 -5.17 10.96
N LEU A 159 26.31 -6.34 11.43
CA LEU A 159 25.42 -7.48 11.70
C LEU A 159 24.31 -7.18 12.70
N LYS A 160 24.54 -6.26 13.65
CA LYS A 160 23.51 -5.81 14.60
C LYS A 160 22.24 -5.22 13.95
N ARG A 161 22.30 -4.86 12.67
CA ARG A 161 21.14 -4.37 11.89
C ARG A 161 20.32 -5.50 11.24
N PHE A 162 20.88 -6.72 11.19
CA PHE A 162 20.33 -7.87 10.47
C PHE A 162 19.78 -8.96 11.42
N ASP A 163 19.92 -8.77 12.73
CA ASP A 163 19.24 -9.55 13.76
C ASP A 163 18.79 -8.61 14.88
N SER A 164 17.47 -8.54 15.10
CA SER A 164 16.90 -7.56 16.03
C SER A 164 17.31 -7.80 17.48
N GLU A 165 17.48 -9.06 17.88
CA GLU A 165 17.81 -9.43 19.25
C GLU A 165 19.29 -9.18 19.57
N LEU A 166 20.18 -9.44 18.61
CA LEU A 166 21.59 -9.02 18.63
C LEU A 166 21.70 -7.50 18.73
N GLY A 167 20.88 -6.78 17.96
CA GLY A 167 20.80 -5.32 18.01
C GLY A 167 20.41 -4.80 19.40
N HIS A 168 19.36 -5.35 20.01
CA HIS A 168 18.93 -4.97 21.36
C HIS A 168 19.98 -5.32 22.42
N PHE A 169 20.63 -6.48 22.32
CA PHE A 169 21.68 -6.90 23.25
C PHE A 169 22.87 -5.93 23.24
N LEU A 170 23.43 -5.62 22.07
CA LEU A 170 24.57 -4.72 21.95
C LEU A 170 24.22 -3.28 22.34
N ARG A 171 22.96 -2.85 22.09
CA ARG A 171 22.45 -1.56 22.55
C ARG A 171 22.34 -1.51 24.07
N LEU A 172 21.79 -2.56 24.69
CA LEU A 172 21.69 -2.66 26.14
C LEU A 172 23.08 -2.61 26.78
N ALA A 173 24.05 -3.38 26.28
CA ALA A 173 25.43 -3.35 26.78
C ALA A 173 26.04 -1.93 26.70
N THR A 174 25.79 -1.21 25.59
CA THR A 174 26.24 0.17 25.40
C THR A 174 25.62 1.11 26.42
N VAL A 175 24.31 1.03 26.63
CA VAL A 175 23.59 1.87 27.58
C VAL A 175 23.97 1.54 29.03
N MET A 176 24.21 0.27 29.36
CA MET A 176 24.69 -0.15 30.68
C MET A 176 26.08 0.41 30.98
N TYR A 177 27.02 0.34 30.03
CA TYR A 177 28.35 0.91 30.22
C TYR A 177 28.27 2.44 30.33
N TRP A 178 27.53 3.07 29.43
CA TRP A 178 27.27 4.51 29.42
C TRP A 178 26.72 5.00 30.78
N ALA A 179 25.79 4.25 31.39
CA ALA A 179 25.21 4.60 32.68
C ALA A 179 26.20 4.57 33.84
N TYR A 180 27.15 3.63 33.84
CA TYR A 180 28.19 3.57 34.88
C TYR A 180 29.36 4.51 34.62
N ALA A 181 29.64 4.85 33.36
CA ALA A 181 30.80 5.64 32.97
C ALA A 181 30.47 7.14 32.75
N ASP A 182 29.35 7.64 33.27
CA ASP A 182 28.87 9.03 33.06
C ASP A 182 28.84 9.45 31.59
N GLY A 183 28.53 8.47 30.74
CA GLY A 183 28.42 8.61 29.30
C GLY A 183 29.71 8.49 28.49
N ALA A 184 30.84 8.16 29.13
CA ALA A 184 32.06 7.80 28.43
C ALA A 184 31.98 6.43 27.77
N ASN A 185 32.74 6.24 26.68
CA ASN A 185 32.92 4.95 26.03
C ASN A 185 34.12 4.19 26.62
N PRO A 186 34.17 2.85 26.46
CA PRO A 186 35.30 2.07 26.90
C PRO A 186 36.61 2.52 26.25
N GLY A 187 37.58 2.90 27.07
CA GLY A 187 38.89 3.39 26.62
C GLY A 187 39.00 4.91 26.50
N ASP A 188 37.92 5.66 26.74
CA ASP A 188 38.01 7.12 26.87
C ASP A 188 38.82 7.48 28.13
N ALA A 189 39.55 8.59 28.09
CA ALA A 189 40.48 9.02 29.15
C ALA A 189 39.84 9.10 30.56
N ASN A 190 38.53 9.38 30.63
CA ASN A 190 37.82 9.54 31.89
C ASN A 190 36.93 8.34 32.27
N SER A 191 36.86 7.29 31.42
CA SER A 191 35.93 6.17 31.61
C SER A 191 36.21 5.38 32.90
N GLU A 192 37.46 4.97 33.13
CA GLU A 192 37.85 4.25 34.34
C GLU A 192 37.61 5.05 35.62
N ALA A 193 37.89 6.36 35.61
CA ALA A 193 37.68 7.24 36.75
C ALA A 193 36.19 7.40 37.08
N ALA A 194 35.34 7.52 36.06
CA ALA A 194 33.89 7.57 36.23
C ALA A 194 33.34 6.24 36.80
N LEU A 195 33.74 5.10 36.21
CA LEU A 195 33.37 3.77 36.71
C LEU A 195 33.75 3.61 38.19
N TYR A 196 34.99 3.95 38.55
CA TYR A 196 35.49 3.86 39.92
C TYR A 196 34.62 4.68 40.89
N LYS A 197 34.43 5.97 40.57
CA LYS A 197 33.68 6.91 41.39
C LYS A 197 32.24 6.43 41.58
N ASN A 198 31.56 6.10 40.50
CA ASN A 198 30.15 5.72 40.51
C ASN A 198 29.91 4.41 41.26
N TYR A 199 30.83 3.45 41.16
CA TYR A 199 30.77 2.22 41.96
C TYR A 199 30.85 2.50 43.47
N VAL A 200 31.84 3.28 43.89
CA VAL A 200 32.04 3.62 45.31
C VAL A 200 30.85 4.41 45.85
N GLU A 201 30.34 5.38 45.08
CA GLU A 201 29.18 6.18 45.46
C GLU A 201 27.91 5.34 45.56
N TYR A 202 27.67 4.43 44.61
CA TYR A 202 26.52 3.54 44.64
C TYR A 202 26.54 2.61 45.86
N ILE A 203 27.65 1.92 46.12
CA ILE A 203 27.74 0.99 47.26
C ILE A 203 27.58 1.73 48.59
N ARG A 204 28.16 2.93 48.73
CA ARG A 204 27.96 3.78 49.90
C ARG A 204 26.48 4.14 50.07
N SER A 205 25.86 4.62 49.00
CA SER A 205 24.43 5.00 48.99
C SER A 205 23.52 3.84 49.39
N MET A 206 23.78 2.63 48.92
CA MET A 206 23.00 1.45 49.31
C MET A 206 23.15 1.12 50.80
N LYS A 207 24.37 1.19 51.35
CA LYS A 207 24.62 0.95 52.79
C LYS A 207 23.95 2.00 53.68
N ASP A 208 23.86 3.24 53.21
CA ASP A 208 23.25 4.34 53.96
C ASP A 208 21.72 4.35 53.87
N THR A 209 21.16 3.90 52.74
CA THR A 209 19.72 3.98 52.45
C THR A 209 18.95 2.74 52.89
N LEU A 210 19.57 1.55 52.85
CA LEU A 210 18.88 0.28 53.12
C LEU A 210 18.76 0.00 54.64
N PRO A 211 17.68 -0.66 55.10
CA PRO A 211 17.46 -0.91 56.53
C PRO A 211 18.47 -1.93 57.10
N LYS A 212 19.24 -1.51 58.12
CA LYS A 212 20.40 -2.25 58.64
C LYS A 212 20.06 -3.59 59.29
N ASP A 213 18.87 -3.72 59.85
CA ASP A 213 18.34 -4.91 60.51
C ASP A 213 18.05 -6.06 59.54
N ARG A 214 17.97 -5.77 58.24
CA ARG A 214 17.57 -6.69 57.17
C ARG A 214 18.44 -6.50 55.92
N LEU A 215 19.67 -6.06 56.14
CA LEU A 215 20.71 -5.88 55.13
C LEU A 215 21.92 -6.77 55.46
N LEU A 216 22.29 -7.63 54.52
CA LEU A 216 23.56 -8.35 54.52
C LEU A 216 24.55 -7.69 53.56
N VAL A 217 25.70 -7.27 54.07
CA VAL A 217 26.82 -6.78 53.26
C VAL A 217 27.90 -7.83 53.21
N VAL A 218 28.33 -8.24 52.02
CA VAL A 218 29.39 -9.24 51.82
C VAL A 218 30.49 -8.68 50.94
N LYS A 219 31.73 -8.68 51.43
CA LYS A 219 32.91 -8.42 50.61
C LYS A 219 33.37 -9.72 49.95
N LEU A 220 33.51 -9.71 48.63
CA LEU A 220 33.95 -10.91 47.90
C LEU A 220 35.32 -11.42 48.35
N GLU A 221 36.21 -10.52 48.75
CA GLU A 221 37.53 -10.85 49.28
C GLU A 221 37.48 -11.64 50.60
N GLU A 222 36.38 -11.53 51.35
CA GLU A 222 36.15 -12.25 52.63
C GLU A 222 35.41 -13.58 52.41
N GLY A 223 35.01 -13.86 51.16
CA GLY A 223 34.30 -15.07 50.76
C GLY A 223 32.78 -14.88 50.67
N LEU A 224 32.19 -15.40 49.60
CA LEU A 224 30.74 -15.50 49.39
C LEU A 224 30.36 -16.99 49.31
N GLY A 225 29.57 -17.47 50.27
CA GLY A 225 29.20 -18.87 50.41
C GLY A 225 27.94 -19.08 51.23
N TRP A 226 27.60 -20.34 51.50
CA TRP A 226 26.40 -20.71 52.24
C TRP A 226 26.40 -20.20 53.68
N GLU A 227 27.58 -20.13 54.29
CA GLU A 227 27.77 -19.71 55.68
C GLU A 227 27.39 -18.25 55.90
N GLN A 228 27.47 -17.40 54.89
CA GLN A 228 27.04 -16.01 54.95
C GLN A 228 25.57 -15.84 54.55
N ILE A 229 25.11 -16.58 53.53
CA ILE A 229 23.80 -16.37 52.90
C ILE A 229 22.67 -17.05 53.69
N CYS A 230 22.83 -18.33 54.03
CA CYS A 230 21.74 -19.13 54.59
C CYS A 230 21.31 -18.65 55.99
N PRO A 231 22.24 -18.34 56.93
CA PRO A 231 21.85 -17.81 58.23
C PRO A 231 21.09 -16.48 58.14
N PHE A 232 21.46 -15.61 57.21
CA PHE A 232 20.76 -14.34 57.01
C PHE A 232 19.36 -14.53 56.43
N LEU A 233 19.17 -15.53 55.56
CA LEU A 233 17.88 -15.84 54.96
C LEU A 233 16.99 -16.74 55.83
N ASP A 234 17.46 -17.14 57.03
CA ASP A 234 16.81 -18.10 57.92
C ASP A 234 16.57 -19.47 57.25
N LEU A 235 17.55 -19.93 56.46
CA LEU A 235 17.49 -21.20 55.73
C LEU A 235 18.60 -22.16 56.19
N PRO A 236 18.37 -23.49 56.11
CA PRO A 236 19.42 -24.47 56.36
C PRO A 236 20.52 -24.40 55.28
N ILE A 237 21.77 -24.67 55.67
CA ILE A 237 22.90 -24.76 54.74
C ILE A 237 22.74 -26.05 53.91
N PRO A 238 22.72 -25.97 52.56
CA PRO A 238 22.67 -27.14 51.69
C PRO A 238 23.90 -28.04 51.81
N GLU A 239 23.75 -29.33 51.50
CA GLU A 239 24.88 -30.28 51.46
C GLU A 239 25.78 -30.06 50.24
N GLU A 240 25.21 -29.54 49.14
CA GLU A 240 25.92 -29.23 47.91
C GLU A 240 26.88 -28.04 48.11
N LYS A 241 28.00 -28.07 47.38
CA LYS A 241 28.96 -26.95 47.39
C LYS A 241 28.35 -25.69 46.79
N TYR A 242 28.65 -24.54 47.37
CA TYR A 242 28.21 -23.25 46.86
C TYR A 242 28.65 -23.05 45.39
N PRO A 243 27.73 -22.70 44.48
CA PRO A 243 28.05 -22.54 43.07
C PRO A 243 28.98 -21.34 42.84
N ARG A 244 30.19 -21.61 42.34
CA ARG A 244 31.14 -20.57 41.94
C ARG A 244 30.89 -20.17 40.50
N GLY A 245 30.09 -19.12 40.29
CA GLY A 245 29.76 -18.60 38.95
C GLY A 245 30.71 -17.52 38.42
N ASN A 246 31.76 -17.14 39.16
CA ASN A 246 32.50 -15.91 38.93
C ASN A 246 33.83 -16.07 38.16
N GLU A 247 34.03 -17.19 37.48
CA GLU A 247 35.17 -17.36 36.58
C GLU A 247 34.92 -16.55 35.29
N PRO A 248 35.85 -15.67 34.86
CA PRO A 248 35.72 -14.90 33.62
C PRO A 248 35.31 -15.76 32.42
N ASP A 249 35.89 -16.95 32.30
CA ASP A 249 35.62 -17.91 31.21
C ASP A 249 34.17 -18.37 31.17
N THR A 250 33.53 -18.52 32.34
CA THR A 250 32.12 -18.91 32.42
C THR A 250 31.21 -17.82 31.84
N PHE A 251 31.53 -16.54 32.06
CA PHE A 251 30.78 -15.43 31.48
C PHE A 251 31.00 -15.32 29.97
N HIS A 252 32.25 -15.39 29.51
CA HIS A 252 32.54 -15.33 28.07
C HIS A 252 31.84 -16.46 27.32
N ARG A 253 31.77 -17.68 27.90
CA ARG A 253 31.00 -18.79 27.34
C ARG A 253 29.51 -18.50 27.26
N ILE A 254 28.89 -18.00 28.34
CA ILE A 254 27.45 -17.65 28.33
C ILE A 254 27.14 -16.60 27.27
N VAL A 255 28.01 -15.59 27.13
CA VAL A 255 27.85 -14.55 26.10
C VAL A 255 28.06 -15.13 24.70
N ALA A 256 29.05 -16.01 24.50
CA ALA A 256 29.28 -16.69 23.24
C ALA A 256 28.08 -17.56 22.84
N ASP A 257 27.55 -18.39 23.76
CA ASP A 257 26.37 -19.23 23.55
C ASP A 257 25.13 -18.40 23.16
N TYR A 258 25.02 -17.18 23.70
CA TYR A 258 23.97 -16.24 23.32
C TYR A 258 24.24 -15.59 21.95
N MET A 259 25.48 -15.16 21.67
CA MET A 259 25.82 -14.38 20.49
C MET A 259 25.98 -15.22 19.22
N GLU A 260 26.65 -16.36 19.28
CA GLU A 260 26.96 -17.20 18.12
C GLU A 260 25.77 -17.53 17.20
N PRO A 261 24.62 -18.04 17.72
CA PRO A 261 23.48 -18.36 16.85
C PRO A 261 22.90 -17.11 16.18
N ARG A 262 22.89 -15.97 16.88
CA ARG A 262 22.36 -14.69 16.37
C ARG A 262 23.30 -14.05 15.35
N VAL A 263 24.62 -14.17 15.55
CA VAL A 263 25.63 -13.74 14.57
C VAL A 263 25.51 -14.58 13.28
N LYS A 264 25.33 -15.90 13.41
CA LYS A 264 25.09 -16.78 12.25
C LYS A 264 23.79 -16.40 11.51
N ALA A 265 22.70 -16.15 12.23
CA ALA A 265 21.43 -15.70 11.64
C ALA A 265 21.57 -14.34 10.93
N ALA A 266 22.24 -13.37 11.57
CA ALA A 266 22.51 -12.05 10.99
C ALA A 266 23.35 -12.15 9.71
N MET A 267 24.36 -13.04 9.68
CA MET A 267 25.17 -13.30 8.49
C MET A 267 24.34 -13.92 7.36
N LEU A 268 23.44 -14.86 7.66
CA LEU A 268 22.52 -15.44 6.68
C LEU A 268 21.57 -14.39 6.10
N ASN A 269 20.99 -13.54 6.95
CA ASN A 269 20.10 -12.45 6.53
C ASN A 269 20.82 -11.41 5.66
N LEU A 270 22.04 -11.02 6.06
CA LEU A 270 22.90 -10.14 5.26
C LEU A 270 23.25 -10.80 3.93
N GLY A 271 23.59 -12.09 3.93
CA GLY A 271 23.87 -12.87 2.72
C GLY A 271 22.68 -12.89 1.77
N ALA A 272 21.48 -13.19 2.26
CA ALA A 272 20.25 -13.19 1.46
C ALA A 272 19.97 -11.81 0.84
N MET A 273 20.11 -10.73 1.62
CA MET A 273 19.95 -9.36 1.11
C MET A 273 21.00 -9.03 0.05
N VAL A 274 22.28 -9.34 0.30
CA VAL A 274 23.37 -9.07 -0.65
C VAL A 274 23.19 -9.88 -1.93
N THR A 275 22.80 -11.16 -1.84
CA THR A 275 22.51 -12.00 -3.01
C THR A 275 21.33 -11.46 -3.81
N ALA A 276 20.24 -11.04 -3.17
CA ALA A 276 19.11 -10.41 -3.86
C ALA A 276 19.52 -9.09 -4.53
N THR A 277 20.27 -8.25 -3.82
CA THR A 277 20.74 -6.95 -4.34
C THR A 277 21.75 -7.13 -5.47
N ALA A 278 22.66 -8.10 -5.37
CA ALA A 278 23.60 -8.46 -6.42
C ALA A 278 22.91 -9.13 -7.61
N GLY A 279 21.83 -9.89 -7.39
CA GLY A 279 20.98 -10.42 -8.44
C GLY A 279 20.26 -9.32 -9.20
N ILE A 280 19.67 -8.34 -8.49
CA ILE A 280 19.06 -7.15 -9.09
C ILE A 280 20.11 -6.30 -9.80
N ALA A 281 21.24 -6.00 -9.17
CA ALA A 281 22.31 -5.21 -9.77
C ALA A 281 22.97 -5.93 -10.96
N GLY A 282 23.08 -7.26 -10.92
CA GLY A 282 23.53 -8.10 -12.00
C GLY A 282 22.54 -8.11 -13.17
N TYR A 283 21.24 -8.21 -12.89
CA TYR A 283 20.18 -8.08 -13.88
C TYR A 283 20.16 -6.68 -14.52
N LEU A 284 20.24 -5.62 -13.71
CA LEU A 284 20.31 -4.23 -14.18
C LEU A 284 21.59 -3.95 -14.96
N GLY A 285 22.73 -4.51 -14.53
CA GLY A 285 24.01 -4.41 -15.23
C GLY A 285 24.01 -5.17 -16.57
N TRP A 286 23.37 -6.35 -16.60
CA TRP A 286 23.17 -7.13 -17.83
C TRP A 286 22.22 -6.40 -18.79
N ARG A 287 21.08 -5.89 -18.30
CA ARG A 287 20.16 -5.00 -19.05
C ARG A 287 20.87 -3.75 -19.56
N TYR A 288 21.74 -3.12 -18.76
CA TYR A 288 22.52 -1.95 -19.17
C TYR A 288 23.52 -2.31 -20.28
N TYR A 289 24.19 -3.45 -20.19
CA TYR A 289 25.09 -3.95 -21.24
C TYR A 289 24.32 -4.30 -22.53
N GLU A 290 23.16 -4.92 -22.41
CA GLU A 290 22.25 -5.24 -23.52
C GLU A 290 21.59 -4.00 -24.13
N SER A 291 21.50 -2.88 -23.40
CA SER A 291 21.04 -1.59 -23.94
C SER A 291 22.09 -0.81 -24.74
N GLN A 292 23.35 -1.27 -24.72
CA GLN A 292 24.45 -0.67 -25.49
C GLN A 292 24.64 -1.32 -26.87
N THR A 293 23.96 -2.43 -27.17
CA THR A 293 23.96 -3.02 -28.52
C THR A 293 23.10 -2.15 -29.46
N PRO A 294 23.51 -1.96 -30.73
CA PRO A 294 22.89 -0.95 -31.60
C PRO A 294 21.41 -1.20 -31.91
N GLU A 295 20.97 -2.47 -31.89
CA GLU A 295 19.62 -2.89 -32.27
C GLU A 295 18.57 -2.70 -31.16
N SER A 296 18.98 -2.56 -29.89
CA SER A 296 18.08 -2.42 -28.73
C SER A 296 17.83 -0.96 -28.32
N ARG A 297 18.53 0.00 -28.94
CA ARG A 297 18.46 1.43 -28.64
C ARG A 297 17.12 2.10 -29.00
N GLU A 298 16.34 1.49 -29.91
CA GLU A 298 15.02 2.01 -30.30
C GLU A 298 13.86 1.45 -29.46
N ALA A 299 13.99 0.26 -28.84
CA ALA A 299 12.85 -0.41 -28.20
C ALA A 299 12.67 -0.08 -26.70
N VAL A 300 13.73 0.33 -25.99
CA VAL A 300 13.73 0.35 -24.50
C VAL A 300 13.41 1.74 -23.91
N THR A 301 13.21 2.78 -24.74
CA THR A 301 12.96 4.15 -24.24
C THR A 301 11.48 4.48 -23.98
N ASP A 302 10.53 3.64 -24.37
CA ASP A 302 9.09 3.97 -24.32
C ASP A 302 8.31 3.43 -23.11
N GLU A 303 8.81 2.41 -22.39
CA GLU A 303 7.94 1.62 -21.50
C GLU A 303 7.76 2.14 -20.06
N HIS A 304 8.44 3.21 -19.63
CA HIS A 304 8.38 3.72 -18.23
C HIS A 304 8.00 5.20 -18.11
N ARG A 305 7.37 5.81 -19.14
CA ARG A 305 6.85 7.18 -19.10
C ARG A 305 5.33 7.21 -19.23
N LEU A 306 4.65 7.63 -18.17
CA LEU A 306 3.45 8.48 -18.27
C LEU A 306 3.66 9.61 -17.23
N ASP A 307 3.65 10.91 -17.56
CA ASP A 307 3.50 11.48 -18.88
C ASP A 307 3.98 12.96 -18.99
N ASN A 308 5.18 13.19 -19.52
CA ASN A 308 5.45 14.43 -20.25
C ASN A 308 5.21 14.23 -21.75
N SER A 309 4.97 13.02 -22.25
CA SER A 309 4.87 12.72 -23.69
C SER A 309 3.51 13.09 -24.28
N GLY A 310 2.39 12.92 -23.59
CA GLY A 310 1.05 13.41 -23.96
C GLY A 310 0.95 14.92 -23.80
N LYS A 311 1.51 15.49 -22.73
CA LYS A 311 1.72 16.95 -22.63
C LYS A 311 2.53 17.45 -23.83
N GLU A 312 3.66 16.82 -24.13
CA GLU A 312 4.52 17.18 -25.25
C GLU A 312 3.81 16.96 -26.59
N ARG A 313 3.05 15.88 -26.80
CA ARG A 313 2.24 15.63 -28.00
C ARG A 313 1.15 16.68 -28.19
N ILE A 314 0.47 17.10 -27.12
CA ILE A 314 -0.53 18.18 -27.17
C ILE A 314 0.15 19.53 -27.45
N CYS A 315 1.27 19.82 -26.77
CA CYS A 315 2.00 21.09 -26.91
C CYS A 315 2.81 21.20 -28.21
N THR A 316 3.17 20.09 -28.85
CA THR A 316 3.93 20.07 -30.12
C THR A 316 3.05 19.78 -31.33
N GLY A 317 1.88 19.16 -31.13
CA GLY A 317 0.97 18.74 -32.18
C GLY A 317 0.40 19.88 -33.03
N PRO A 318 -0.30 19.53 -34.12
CA PRO A 318 -0.83 20.52 -35.07
C PRO A 318 -1.86 21.48 -34.43
N LEU A 319 -2.56 21.03 -33.39
CA LEU A 319 -3.58 21.80 -32.67
C LEU A 319 -3.07 22.40 -31.35
N ARG A 320 -1.75 22.55 -31.16
CA ARG A 320 -1.16 23.06 -29.90
C ARG A 320 -1.68 24.42 -29.44
N THR A 321 -2.10 25.28 -30.37
CA THR A 321 -2.62 26.62 -30.07
C THR A 321 -4.13 26.63 -29.81
N PHE A 322 -4.82 25.51 -30.03
CA PHE A 322 -6.27 25.41 -29.87
C PHE A 322 -6.67 25.29 -28.39
N PHE A 323 -5.90 24.55 -27.59
CA PHE A 323 -6.20 24.33 -26.18
C PHE A 323 -5.79 25.52 -25.32
N ASN A 324 -6.68 25.97 -24.43
CA ASN A 324 -6.36 26.98 -23.43
C ASN A 324 -5.31 26.42 -22.45
N PRO A 325 -4.13 27.04 -22.30
CA PRO A 325 -3.09 26.56 -21.39
C PRO A 325 -3.53 26.47 -19.93
N ARG A 326 -4.58 27.21 -19.53
CA ARG A 326 -5.15 27.16 -18.17
C ARG A 326 -5.96 25.91 -17.86
N ASN A 327 -6.31 25.13 -18.89
CA ASN A 327 -7.11 23.91 -18.79
C ASN A 327 -6.25 22.66 -19.02
N LEU A 328 -4.93 22.83 -18.95
CA LEU A 328 -3.94 21.77 -19.11
C LEU A 328 -3.35 21.40 -17.75
N LEU A 329 -3.94 20.40 -17.11
CA LEU A 329 -3.48 19.86 -15.84
C LEU A 329 -2.59 18.63 -16.06
N PHE A 330 -1.33 18.72 -15.63
CA PHE A 330 -0.36 17.62 -15.73
C PHE A 330 0.50 17.53 -14.47
N ARG A 331 0.83 16.31 -14.03
CA ARG A 331 1.86 16.05 -13.01
C ARG A 331 2.93 15.08 -13.49
N GLY A 332 4.10 15.18 -12.87
CA GLY A 332 5.33 14.49 -13.30
C GLY A 332 5.44 13.01 -12.91
N TYR A 333 4.41 12.42 -12.31
CA TYR A 333 4.38 11.00 -11.95
C TYR A 333 3.04 10.39 -12.36
N GLY A 334 3.06 9.18 -12.94
CA GLY A 334 1.85 8.47 -13.40
C GLY A 334 1.30 7.50 -12.37
N ALA A 335 0.07 7.02 -12.56
CA ALA A 335 -0.60 6.07 -11.67
C ALA A 335 -0.07 4.61 -11.77
N GLY A 336 1.08 4.39 -12.41
CA GLY A 336 1.77 3.10 -12.44
C GLY A 336 0.90 1.91 -12.91
N GLN A 337 -0.02 2.15 -13.86
CA GLN A 337 -0.97 1.15 -14.37
C GLN A 337 -1.91 0.54 -13.31
N CYS A 338 -2.05 1.18 -12.14
CA CYS A 338 -2.89 0.71 -11.04
C CYS A 338 -4.08 1.66 -10.82
N TRP A 339 -5.30 1.14 -10.91
CA TRP A 339 -6.53 1.90 -10.68
C TRP A 339 -6.59 2.49 -9.27
N ALA A 340 -6.18 1.74 -8.24
CA ALA A 340 -6.19 2.22 -6.85
C ALA A 340 -5.33 3.47 -6.65
N ILE A 341 -4.17 3.54 -7.33
CA ILE A 341 -3.32 4.73 -7.27
C ILE A 341 -4.00 5.91 -7.95
N GLY A 342 -4.65 5.68 -9.09
CA GLY A 342 -5.42 6.70 -9.79
C GLY A 342 -6.61 7.20 -8.98
N TYR A 343 -7.30 6.34 -8.23
CA TYR A 343 -8.52 6.69 -7.52
C TYR A 343 -8.26 7.25 -6.11
N HIS A 344 -7.44 6.58 -5.28
CA HIS A 344 -7.29 6.93 -3.86
C HIS A 344 -6.07 7.80 -3.54
N THR A 345 -5.00 7.75 -4.34
CA THR A 345 -3.74 8.46 -4.03
C THR A 345 -3.46 9.58 -5.01
N ALA A 346 -2.95 9.26 -6.20
CA ALA A 346 -2.49 10.25 -7.17
C ALA A 346 -3.63 11.11 -7.74
N GLY A 347 -4.78 10.51 -8.05
CA GLY A 347 -5.92 11.28 -8.55
C GLY A 347 -6.61 12.08 -7.44
N ALA A 348 -6.66 11.55 -6.21
CA ALA A 348 -7.20 12.29 -5.06
C ALA A 348 -6.40 13.57 -4.74
N GLU A 349 -5.09 13.59 -4.98
CA GLU A 349 -4.28 14.81 -4.88
C GLU A 349 -4.57 15.85 -5.98
N LEU A 350 -5.09 15.42 -7.13
CA LEU A 350 -5.30 16.23 -8.33
C LEU A 350 -6.75 16.64 -8.56
N ILE A 351 -7.70 15.93 -7.94
CA ILE A 351 -9.11 16.07 -8.26
C ILE A 351 -9.66 17.46 -7.94
N ASP A 352 -9.22 18.07 -6.84
CA ASP A 352 -9.67 19.41 -6.47
C ASP A 352 -9.26 20.46 -7.52
N GLU A 353 -8.02 20.37 -8.02
CA GLU A 353 -7.52 21.27 -9.06
C GLU A 353 -8.24 21.03 -10.39
N ALA A 354 -8.53 19.76 -10.74
CA ALA A 354 -9.31 19.41 -11.92
C ALA A 354 -10.75 19.94 -11.83
N MET A 355 -11.41 19.77 -10.69
CA MET A 355 -12.77 20.26 -10.45
C MET A 355 -12.83 21.79 -10.47
N ASP A 356 -11.83 22.48 -9.95
CA ASP A 356 -11.73 23.95 -10.07
C ASP A 356 -11.65 24.39 -11.53
N MET A 357 -10.91 23.66 -12.39
CA MET A 357 -10.90 23.96 -13.82
C MET A 357 -12.27 23.74 -14.46
N VAL A 358 -12.94 22.64 -14.12
CA VAL A 358 -14.29 22.35 -14.64
C VAL A 358 -15.30 23.38 -14.18
N ARG A 359 -15.26 23.81 -12.90
CA ARG A 359 -16.14 24.85 -12.34
C ARG A 359 -16.05 26.15 -13.13
N ARG A 360 -14.83 26.62 -13.40
CA ARG A 360 -14.64 27.86 -14.18
C ARG A 360 -15.31 27.79 -15.55
N GLU A 361 -15.09 26.69 -16.28
CA GLU A 361 -15.68 26.51 -17.61
C GLU A 361 -17.21 26.32 -17.55
N ALA A 362 -17.70 25.67 -16.49
CA ALA A 362 -19.13 25.50 -16.24
C ALA A 362 -19.83 26.83 -15.91
N GLU A 363 -19.18 27.71 -15.15
CA GLU A 363 -19.68 29.06 -14.80
C GLU A 363 -19.71 30.01 -16.00
N GLU A 364 -18.80 29.83 -16.95
CA GLU A 364 -18.79 30.59 -18.22
C GLU A 364 -19.90 30.16 -19.18
N CYS A 365 -20.54 29.00 -18.96
CA CYS A 365 -21.65 28.52 -19.78
C CYS A 365 -22.99 29.15 -19.37
N GLU A 366 -23.73 29.73 -20.32
CA GLU A 366 -25.11 30.20 -20.07
C GLU A 366 -26.07 29.03 -19.73
N CYS A 367 -25.90 27.89 -20.39
CA CYS A 367 -26.71 26.68 -20.15
C CYS A 367 -25.90 25.41 -20.41
N LEU A 368 -25.24 24.91 -19.36
CA LEU A 368 -24.47 23.67 -19.42
C LEU A 368 -25.36 22.44 -19.68
N GLN A 369 -25.09 21.69 -20.76
CA GLN A 369 -25.82 20.45 -21.05
C GLN A 369 -25.34 19.26 -20.20
N GLY A 370 -24.02 19.11 -20.07
CA GLY A 370 -23.42 17.92 -19.49
C GLY A 370 -21.91 17.86 -19.70
N PHE A 371 -21.33 16.74 -19.30
CA PHE A 371 -19.91 16.45 -19.41
C PHE A 371 -19.68 15.26 -20.34
N GLN A 372 -18.60 15.32 -21.13
CA GLN A 372 -18.16 14.25 -22.01
C GLN A 372 -16.71 13.90 -21.67
N ILE A 373 -16.50 12.69 -21.16
CA ILE A 373 -15.19 12.23 -20.68
C ILE A 373 -14.65 11.22 -21.68
N ILE A 374 -13.38 11.35 -22.06
CA ILE A 374 -12.71 10.44 -22.97
C ILE A 374 -11.58 9.79 -22.17
N HIS A 375 -11.68 8.49 -21.95
CA HIS A 375 -10.74 7.78 -21.08
C HIS A 375 -10.59 6.32 -21.51
N SER A 376 -9.51 5.69 -21.04
CA SER A 376 -9.28 4.26 -21.18
C SER A 376 -9.53 3.57 -19.85
N VAL A 377 -10.37 2.52 -19.85
CA VAL A 377 -10.80 1.86 -18.61
C VAL A 377 -9.75 0.89 -18.04
N GLY A 378 -8.82 0.41 -18.88
CA GLY A 378 -7.78 -0.54 -18.48
C GLY A 378 -6.56 0.07 -17.78
N TRP A 379 -6.42 1.40 -17.74
CA TRP A 379 -5.22 2.08 -17.26
C TRP A 379 -5.43 2.76 -15.91
N GLY A 380 -4.34 2.95 -15.14
CA GLY A 380 -4.42 3.53 -13.79
C GLY A 380 -4.96 4.96 -13.75
N THR A 381 -4.51 5.85 -14.63
CA THR A 381 -5.01 7.24 -14.67
C THR A 381 -6.37 7.32 -15.35
N GLY A 382 -6.51 6.71 -16.54
CA GLY A 382 -7.76 6.74 -17.32
C GLY A 382 -8.91 6.09 -16.56
N GLY A 383 -8.71 4.89 -16.01
CA GLY A 383 -9.73 4.18 -15.23
C GLY A 383 -9.88 4.75 -13.82
N GLY A 384 -8.78 4.85 -13.05
CA GLY A 384 -8.82 5.25 -11.64
C GLY A 384 -9.19 6.71 -11.43
N MET A 385 -8.38 7.64 -11.96
CA MET A 385 -8.67 9.08 -11.82
C MET A 385 -9.91 9.47 -12.64
N GLY A 386 -10.16 8.83 -13.78
CA GLY A 386 -11.37 9.04 -14.57
C GLY A 386 -12.64 8.67 -13.81
N ALA A 387 -12.66 7.51 -13.14
CA ALA A 387 -13.77 7.11 -12.28
C ALA A 387 -13.98 8.08 -11.11
N LEU A 388 -12.90 8.52 -10.45
CA LEU A 388 -12.99 9.53 -9.40
C LEU A 388 -13.59 10.85 -9.92
N LEU A 389 -13.16 11.29 -11.10
CA LEU A 389 -13.67 12.51 -11.74
C LEU A 389 -15.16 12.40 -12.06
N ILE A 390 -15.60 11.26 -12.59
CA ILE A 390 -17.01 10.98 -12.87
C ILE A 390 -17.84 11.11 -11.58
N SER A 391 -17.41 10.45 -10.50
CA SER A 391 -18.11 10.48 -9.22
C SER A 391 -18.20 11.90 -8.64
N LYS A 392 -17.10 12.67 -8.68
CA LYS A 392 -17.11 14.08 -8.25
C LYS A 392 -17.99 14.99 -9.11
N LEU A 393 -18.03 14.76 -10.41
CA LEU A 393 -18.93 15.49 -11.29
C LEU A 393 -20.40 15.16 -11.01
N ARG A 394 -20.71 13.89 -10.68
CA ARG A 394 -22.06 13.47 -10.30
C ARG A 394 -22.49 14.10 -8.97
N ASP A 395 -21.59 14.14 -7.98
CA ASP A 395 -21.83 14.77 -6.68
C ASP A 395 -22.13 16.27 -6.82
N GLU A 396 -21.35 16.99 -7.62
CA GLU A 396 -21.45 18.46 -7.75
C GLU A 396 -22.51 18.91 -8.75
N PHE A 397 -22.71 18.15 -9.83
CA PHE A 397 -23.63 18.46 -10.91
C PHE A 397 -24.65 17.33 -11.16
N PRO A 398 -25.50 16.98 -10.17
CA PRO A 398 -26.39 15.81 -10.26
C PRO A 398 -27.39 15.89 -11.42
N ASP A 399 -27.85 17.10 -11.75
CA ASP A 399 -28.83 17.34 -12.83
C ASP A 399 -28.20 17.42 -14.23
N ARG A 400 -26.90 17.17 -14.38
CA ARG A 400 -26.20 17.26 -15.67
C ARG A 400 -25.93 15.86 -16.23
N VAL A 401 -25.95 15.74 -17.55
CA VAL A 401 -25.74 14.46 -18.22
C VAL A 401 -24.24 14.17 -18.25
N ILE A 402 -23.81 13.01 -17.78
CA ILE A 402 -22.42 12.54 -17.85
C ILE A 402 -22.34 11.44 -18.88
N THR A 403 -21.54 11.68 -19.93
CA THR A 403 -21.31 10.73 -21.02
C THR A 403 -19.84 10.39 -21.12
N THR A 404 -19.52 9.14 -21.47
CA THR A 404 -18.14 8.68 -21.59
C THR A 404 -17.87 8.04 -22.94
N PHE A 405 -16.71 8.31 -23.52
CA PHE A 405 -16.11 7.52 -24.58
C PHE A 405 -15.05 6.65 -23.92
N SER A 406 -15.41 5.39 -23.67
CA SER A 406 -14.63 4.46 -22.88
C SER A 406 -13.91 3.48 -23.80
N VAL A 407 -12.58 3.56 -23.82
CA VAL A 407 -11.73 2.65 -24.59
C VAL A 407 -11.40 1.42 -23.73
N PHE A 408 -11.92 0.27 -24.18
CA PHE A 408 -11.69 -1.05 -23.58
C PHE A 408 -10.41 -1.68 -24.13
N PRO A 409 -9.66 -2.40 -23.28
CA PRO A 409 -8.44 -3.07 -23.69
C PRO A 409 -8.75 -4.23 -24.66
N PRO A 410 -7.76 -4.63 -25.48
CA PRO A 410 -7.89 -5.80 -26.34
C PRO A 410 -8.00 -7.10 -25.52
N ARG A 411 -8.37 -8.21 -26.18
CA ARG A 411 -8.54 -9.52 -25.51
C ARG A 411 -7.26 -10.06 -24.89
N VAL A 412 -6.11 -9.72 -25.46
CA VAL A 412 -4.80 -10.02 -24.88
C VAL A 412 -4.26 -8.71 -24.33
N PRO A 413 -4.41 -8.45 -23.03
CA PRO A 413 -3.95 -7.20 -22.44
C PRO A 413 -2.41 -7.16 -22.40
N ASP A 414 -1.84 -6.01 -22.72
CA ASP A 414 -0.39 -5.78 -22.62
C ASP A 414 0.05 -5.74 -21.14
N VAL A 415 -0.87 -5.33 -20.25
CA VAL A 415 -0.63 -5.23 -18.81
C VAL A 415 -1.44 -6.29 -18.06
N VAL A 416 -0.75 -7.07 -17.21
CA VAL A 416 -1.34 -8.20 -16.48
C VAL A 416 -2.47 -7.81 -15.52
N VAL A 417 -2.46 -6.57 -15.00
CA VAL A 417 -3.45 -6.08 -14.02
C VAL A 417 -4.65 -5.37 -14.65
N GLU A 418 -4.71 -5.23 -15.98
CA GLU A 418 -5.81 -4.57 -16.69
C GLU A 418 -7.22 -5.07 -16.31
N PRO A 419 -7.47 -6.38 -16.14
CA PRO A 419 -8.83 -6.85 -15.82
C PRO A 419 -9.37 -6.33 -14.48
N TYR A 420 -8.49 -6.09 -13.49
CA TYR A 420 -8.88 -5.43 -12.23
C TYR A 420 -9.26 -3.96 -12.47
N ASN A 421 -8.46 -3.23 -13.24
CA ASN A 421 -8.74 -1.83 -13.57
C ASN A 421 -10.08 -1.68 -14.32
N VAL A 422 -10.33 -2.56 -15.30
CA VAL A 422 -11.57 -2.55 -16.09
C VAL A 422 -12.78 -2.81 -15.21
N THR A 423 -12.73 -3.84 -14.37
CA THR A 423 -13.86 -4.23 -13.50
C THR A 423 -14.23 -3.12 -12.51
N LEU A 424 -13.23 -2.53 -11.84
CA LEU A 424 -13.43 -1.40 -10.93
C LEU A 424 -13.95 -0.15 -11.66
N SER A 425 -13.46 0.11 -12.88
CA SER A 425 -13.92 1.25 -13.69
C SER A 425 -15.36 1.05 -14.18
N ILE A 426 -15.73 -0.16 -14.61
CA ILE A 426 -17.11 -0.49 -15.03
C ILE A 426 -18.07 -0.27 -13.87
N ASN A 427 -17.74 -0.69 -12.65
CA ASN A 427 -18.59 -0.47 -11.48
C ASN A 427 -19.00 1.01 -11.35
N GLN A 428 -18.02 1.91 -11.46
CA GLN A 428 -18.24 3.35 -11.36
C GLN A 428 -18.99 3.91 -12.59
N LEU A 429 -18.76 3.34 -13.79
CA LEU A 429 -19.53 3.70 -14.99
C LEU A 429 -21.00 3.28 -14.89
N ILE A 430 -21.32 2.18 -14.23
CA ILE A 430 -22.70 1.70 -14.03
C ILE A 430 -23.47 2.66 -13.12
N GLU A 431 -22.83 3.15 -12.06
CA GLU A 431 -23.47 3.95 -11.02
C GLU A 431 -23.63 5.42 -11.41
N ASP A 432 -22.57 6.04 -11.96
CA ASP A 432 -22.49 7.50 -12.06
C ASP A 432 -22.68 8.05 -13.48
N CYS A 433 -22.63 7.22 -14.54
CA CYS A 433 -22.76 7.70 -15.93
C CYS A 433 -24.17 7.51 -16.50
N ASP A 434 -24.61 8.45 -17.35
CA ASP A 434 -25.90 8.35 -18.06
C ASP A 434 -25.78 7.62 -19.41
N ALA A 435 -24.58 7.61 -20.00
CA ALA A 435 -24.28 6.98 -21.28
C ALA A 435 -22.80 6.64 -21.42
N THR A 436 -22.49 5.42 -21.85
CA THR A 436 -21.13 4.98 -22.12
C THR A 436 -21.01 4.45 -23.54
N PHE A 437 -20.31 5.22 -24.39
CA PHE A 437 -19.95 4.80 -25.74
C PHE A 437 -18.73 3.88 -25.65
N CYS A 438 -18.96 2.59 -25.91
CA CYS A 438 -17.94 1.56 -25.78
C CYS A 438 -17.11 1.48 -27.06
N ILE A 439 -15.79 1.56 -26.89
CA ILE A 439 -14.82 1.43 -27.96
C ILE A 439 -13.87 0.30 -27.58
N ASP A 440 -13.98 -0.83 -28.26
CA ASP A 440 -13.12 -2.00 -28.04
C ASP A 440 -11.92 -1.94 -28.98
N ASN A 441 -10.72 -1.86 -28.41
CA ASN A 441 -9.49 -1.88 -29.20
C ASN A 441 -9.35 -3.16 -30.03
N GLN A 442 -9.86 -4.31 -29.56
CA GLN A 442 -9.83 -5.54 -30.35
C GLN A 442 -10.66 -5.40 -31.62
N ALA A 443 -11.88 -4.86 -31.50
CA ALA A 443 -12.76 -4.66 -32.66
C ALA A 443 -12.15 -3.70 -33.68
N LEU A 444 -11.50 -2.62 -33.21
CA LEU A 444 -10.83 -1.69 -34.11
C LEU A 444 -9.65 -2.32 -34.85
N VAL A 445 -8.85 -3.15 -34.17
CA VAL A 445 -7.76 -3.91 -34.80
C VAL A 445 -8.30 -4.89 -35.83
N ASP A 446 -9.39 -5.61 -35.51
CA ASP A 446 -10.05 -6.56 -36.40
C ASP A 446 -10.62 -5.84 -37.65
N THR A 447 -11.24 -4.67 -37.49
CA THR A 447 -11.71 -3.83 -38.61
C THR A 447 -10.55 -3.33 -39.48
N CYS A 448 -9.44 -2.91 -38.88
CA CYS A 448 -8.27 -2.43 -39.63
C CYS A 448 -7.59 -3.57 -40.42
N THR A 449 -7.45 -4.75 -39.81
CA THR A 449 -6.81 -5.90 -40.45
C THR A 449 -7.71 -6.57 -41.47
N GLY A 450 -8.98 -6.78 -41.15
CA GLY A 450 -9.97 -7.41 -42.02
C GLY A 450 -10.47 -6.50 -43.13
N THR A 451 -11.10 -5.38 -42.78
CA THR A 451 -11.83 -4.53 -43.75
C THR A 451 -10.92 -3.53 -44.46
N LEU A 452 -9.95 -2.94 -43.75
CA LEU A 452 -9.00 -1.96 -44.34
C LEU A 452 -7.75 -2.62 -44.94
N GLY A 453 -7.51 -3.90 -44.63
CA GLY A 453 -6.37 -4.69 -45.13
C GLY A 453 -5.02 -4.17 -44.65
N GLN A 454 -4.94 -3.64 -43.43
CA GLN A 454 -3.71 -3.21 -42.78
C GLN A 454 -3.08 -4.39 -42.03
N CYS A 455 -1.81 -4.72 -42.29
CA CYS A 455 -1.19 -5.88 -41.63
C CYS A 455 -0.80 -5.64 -40.16
N ASP A 456 -0.57 -4.38 -39.77
CA ASP A 456 -0.16 -3.98 -38.42
C ASP A 456 -0.69 -2.56 -38.13
N PRO A 457 -1.91 -2.41 -37.60
CA PRO A 457 -2.54 -1.11 -37.42
C PRO A 457 -1.91 -0.34 -36.26
N SER A 458 -1.45 0.89 -36.52
CA SER A 458 -0.90 1.76 -35.49
C SER A 458 -2.01 2.41 -34.65
N HIS A 459 -1.68 2.93 -33.46
CA HIS A 459 -2.65 3.73 -32.67
C HIS A 459 -3.17 4.96 -33.43
N GLU A 460 -2.41 5.51 -34.37
CA GLU A 460 -2.90 6.61 -35.22
C GLU A 460 -4.06 6.14 -36.11
N ASP A 461 -3.96 4.93 -36.67
CA ASP A 461 -5.01 4.35 -37.51
C ASP A 461 -6.28 4.06 -36.70
N LEU A 462 -6.15 3.47 -35.51
CA LEU A 462 -7.28 3.25 -34.59
C LEU A 462 -7.93 4.58 -34.19
N ASN A 463 -7.13 5.59 -33.85
CA ASN A 463 -7.62 6.91 -33.45
C ASN A 463 -8.37 7.64 -34.57
N ARG A 464 -8.07 7.38 -35.85
CA ARG A 464 -8.86 7.93 -36.96
C ARG A 464 -10.29 7.39 -36.97
N LEU A 465 -10.47 6.08 -36.71
CA LEU A 465 -11.79 5.46 -36.59
C LEU A 465 -12.55 6.00 -35.39
N ILE A 466 -11.89 6.11 -34.23
CA ILE A 466 -12.46 6.70 -33.01
C ILE A 466 -12.90 8.14 -33.26
N ALA A 467 -12.02 8.97 -33.87
CA ALA A 467 -12.34 10.36 -34.19
C ALA A 467 -13.53 10.46 -35.15
N GLN A 468 -13.62 9.56 -36.14
CA GLN A 468 -14.77 9.50 -37.05
C GLN A 468 -16.06 9.17 -36.28
N ALA A 469 -16.06 8.14 -35.44
CA ALA A 469 -17.20 7.73 -34.62
C ALA A 469 -17.66 8.85 -33.67
N MET A 470 -16.73 9.46 -32.93
CA MET A 470 -16.98 10.58 -32.04
C MET A 470 -17.55 11.79 -32.78
N SER A 471 -17.01 12.10 -33.96
CA SER A 471 -17.53 13.20 -34.78
C SER A 471 -18.96 12.92 -35.26
N GLY A 472 -19.29 11.65 -35.51
CA GLY A 472 -20.62 11.20 -35.90
C GLY A 472 -21.64 11.37 -34.78
N VAL A 473 -21.36 10.80 -33.61
CA VAL A 473 -22.23 10.89 -32.42
C VAL A 473 -22.47 12.35 -32.02
N THR A 474 -21.43 13.16 -31.98
CA THR A 474 -21.54 14.59 -31.59
C THR A 474 -22.14 15.48 -32.69
N ALA A 475 -22.37 14.96 -33.91
CA ALA A 475 -22.97 15.75 -34.98
C ALA A 475 -24.38 16.25 -34.61
N CYS A 476 -25.11 15.48 -33.79
CA CYS A 476 -26.44 15.86 -33.33
C CYS A 476 -26.46 17.10 -32.42
N PHE A 477 -25.33 17.42 -31.79
CA PHE A 477 -25.21 18.57 -30.90
C PHE A 477 -24.56 19.77 -31.61
N ARG A 478 -23.69 19.51 -32.59
CA ARG A 478 -22.91 20.54 -33.29
C ARG A 478 -23.65 21.16 -34.47
N PHE A 479 -24.57 20.42 -35.09
CA PHE A 479 -25.32 20.89 -36.26
C PHE A 479 -26.82 20.89 -35.95
N PRO A 480 -27.58 21.85 -36.50
CA PRO A 480 -29.03 21.86 -36.34
C PRO A 480 -29.65 20.65 -37.05
N GLY A 481 -30.49 19.89 -36.33
CA GLY A 481 -31.22 18.75 -36.85
C GLY A 481 -32.57 18.57 -36.17
N GLN A 482 -33.40 17.68 -36.72
CA GLN A 482 -34.78 17.48 -36.28
C GLN A 482 -34.91 16.57 -35.04
N LEU A 483 -33.96 15.64 -34.82
CA LEU A 483 -34.00 14.61 -33.78
C LEU A 483 -32.72 14.62 -32.94
N ASN A 484 -32.88 14.44 -31.62
CA ASN A 484 -31.79 14.35 -30.62
C ASN A 484 -30.84 15.56 -30.58
N SER A 485 -31.41 16.76 -30.47
CA SER A 485 -30.68 18.05 -30.42
C SER A 485 -29.82 18.26 -29.17
N ASP A 486 -29.99 17.45 -28.12
CA ASP A 486 -29.31 17.60 -26.84
C ASP A 486 -28.99 16.24 -26.20
N LEU A 487 -27.99 16.23 -25.31
CA LEU A 487 -27.51 15.00 -24.66
C LEU A 487 -28.61 14.29 -23.87
N ARG A 488 -29.50 15.04 -23.22
CA ARG A 488 -30.57 14.50 -22.38
C ARG A 488 -31.65 13.78 -23.20
N LYS A 489 -32.01 14.31 -24.38
CA LYS A 489 -32.93 13.66 -25.31
C LYS A 489 -32.31 12.41 -25.92
N LEU A 490 -31.00 12.43 -26.18
CA LEU A 490 -30.31 11.24 -26.65
C LEU A 490 -30.40 10.11 -25.61
N THR A 491 -30.08 10.39 -24.34
CA THR A 491 -30.14 9.36 -23.28
C THR A 491 -31.58 8.89 -23.04
N THR A 492 -32.55 9.81 -22.91
CA THR A 492 -33.97 9.47 -22.72
C THR A 492 -34.56 8.64 -23.88
N THR A 493 -34.01 8.80 -25.09
CA THR A 493 -34.44 8.06 -26.28
C THR A 493 -33.82 6.68 -26.36
N MET A 494 -32.55 6.55 -25.99
CA MET A 494 -31.73 5.38 -26.29
C MET A 494 -31.55 4.43 -25.10
N VAL A 495 -31.71 4.93 -23.87
CA VAL A 495 -31.51 4.16 -22.64
C VAL A 495 -32.87 3.67 -22.12
N PRO A 496 -33.17 2.35 -22.20
CA PRO A 496 -34.44 1.82 -21.72
C PRO A 496 -34.51 1.70 -20.18
N SER A 497 -33.38 1.39 -19.54
CA SER A 497 -33.21 1.26 -18.09
C SER A 497 -31.92 1.96 -17.68
N PRO A 498 -31.86 2.64 -16.51
CA PRO A 498 -30.70 3.41 -16.09
C PRO A 498 -29.35 2.67 -16.10
N ARG A 499 -29.32 1.34 -15.92
CA ARG A 499 -28.09 0.53 -15.95
C ARG A 499 -27.71 0.06 -17.36
N LEU A 500 -28.65 0.07 -18.31
CA LEU A 500 -28.48 -0.42 -19.68
C LEU A 500 -28.11 0.72 -20.63
N HIS A 501 -27.04 1.46 -20.28
CA HIS A 501 -26.58 2.66 -21.00
C HIS A 501 -25.27 2.48 -21.75
N PHE A 502 -24.83 1.24 -21.98
CA PHE A 502 -23.65 0.93 -22.77
C PHE A 502 -24.00 0.82 -24.25
N PHE A 503 -23.41 1.68 -25.07
CA PHE A 503 -23.66 1.75 -26.50
C PHE A 503 -22.49 1.20 -27.32
N THR A 504 -22.81 0.47 -28.38
CA THR A 504 -21.89 0.11 -29.45
C THR A 504 -22.00 1.11 -30.60
N LEU A 505 -20.87 1.58 -31.14
CA LEU A 505 -20.86 2.47 -32.30
C LEU A 505 -20.54 1.70 -33.59
N GLY A 506 -21.11 2.14 -34.71
CA GLY A 506 -20.75 1.70 -36.04
C GLY A 506 -20.38 2.89 -36.93
N VAL A 507 -19.40 2.72 -37.81
CA VAL A 507 -18.97 3.80 -38.73
C VAL A 507 -18.98 3.36 -40.18
N SER A 508 -19.43 4.25 -41.07
CA SER A 508 -19.35 4.05 -42.51
C SER A 508 -19.20 5.39 -43.25
N PRO A 509 -18.48 5.44 -44.37
CA PRO A 509 -17.55 4.43 -44.86
C PRO A 509 -16.29 4.35 -44.00
N LEU A 510 -15.62 3.19 -43.98
CA LEU A 510 -14.29 3.03 -43.38
C LEU A 510 -13.24 3.61 -44.34
N SER A 511 -12.43 4.54 -43.86
CA SER A 511 -11.62 5.43 -44.71
C SER A 511 -10.40 4.72 -45.34
N ARG A 512 -10.57 4.26 -46.59
CA ARG A 512 -9.49 4.12 -47.60
C ARG A 512 -9.93 4.52 -49.03
N TYR A 513 -11.25 4.62 -49.28
CA TYR A 513 -11.85 4.87 -50.60
C TYR A 513 -13.00 5.86 -50.49
N THR A 514 -12.72 7.15 -50.30
CA THR A 514 -13.76 8.15 -49.99
C THR A 514 -14.48 8.79 -51.18
N SER A 515 -14.10 8.60 -52.45
CA SER A 515 -14.64 9.48 -53.50
C SER A 515 -15.58 8.89 -54.55
N GLU A 516 -15.64 7.57 -54.81
CA GLU A 516 -16.33 7.08 -56.03
C GLU A 516 -17.56 6.16 -55.80
N PHE A 517 -17.85 5.71 -54.57
CA PHE A 517 -18.88 4.66 -54.36
C PHE A 517 -19.81 4.82 -53.14
N SER A 518 -19.86 5.99 -52.51
CA SER A 518 -20.69 6.22 -51.30
C SER A 518 -22.15 6.49 -51.67
N ASN A 519 -22.95 5.43 -51.86
CA ASN A 519 -24.40 5.53 -51.99
C ASN A 519 -25.12 5.20 -50.68
N ILE A 520 -26.35 5.72 -50.50
CA ILE A 520 -27.14 5.51 -49.27
C ILE A 520 -27.34 4.02 -48.96
N PRO A 521 -27.69 3.14 -49.93
CA PRO A 521 -27.88 1.72 -49.65
C PRO A 521 -26.62 1.04 -49.10
N ARG A 522 -25.44 1.30 -49.68
CA ARG A 522 -24.18 0.68 -49.25
C ARG A 522 -23.72 1.21 -47.91
N VAL A 523 -23.81 2.53 -47.69
CA VAL A 523 -23.48 3.13 -46.38
C VAL A 523 -24.38 2.54 -45.31
N THR A 524 -25.69 2.47 -45.56
CA THR A 524 -26.64 1.89 -44.61
C THR A 524 -26.37 0.40 -44.38
N GLN A 525 -26.09 -0.39 -45.42
CA GLN A 525 -25.76 -1.81 -45.25
C GLN A 525 -24.46 -2.02 -44.44
N GLN A 526 -23.44 -1.21 -44.70
CA GLN A 526 -22.17 -1.27 -43.96
C GLN A 526 -22.33 -0.83 -42.50
N LEU A 527 -23.20 0.15 -42.22
CA LEU A 527 -23.46 0.62 -40.86
C LEU A 527 -24.01 -0.48 -39.94
N PHE A 528 -24.74 -1.45 -40.47
CA PHE A 528 -25.28 -2.57 -39.68
C PHE A 528 -24.45 -3.86 -39.84
N SER A 529 -23.28 -3.77 -40.49
CA SER A 529 -22.34 -4.89 -40.60
C SER A 529 -21.53 -5.03 -39.30
N SER A 530 -21.28 -6.27 -38.88
CA SER A 530 -20.43 -6.58 -37.72
C SER A 530 -19.01 -6.04 -37.89
N ASP A 531 -18.47 -6.13 -39.12
CA ASP A 531 -17.10 -5.69 -39.45
C ASP A 531 -16.84 -4.20 -39.21
N ASN A 532 -17.92 -3.40 -39.14
CA ASN A 532 -17.87 -1.95 -39.00
C ASN A 532 -18.23 -1.48 -37.57
N MET A 533 -18.47 -2.41 -36.64
CA MET A 533 -18.74 -2.10 -35.24
C MET A 533 -17.46 -1.84 -34.46
N THR A 534 -17.53 -0.89 -33.54
CA THR A 534 -16.44 -0.49 -32.66
C THR A 534 -16.35 -1.32 -31.38
N ALA A 535 -17.27 -2.27 -31.16
CA ALA A 535 -17.23 -3.21 -30.04
C ALA A 535 -17.32 -4.64 -30.55
N SER A 536 -16.55 -5.57 -29.97
CA SER A 536 -16.51 -6.96 -30.44
C SER A 536 -17.77 -7.73 -30.02
N GLY A 537 -18.82 -7.60 -30.83
CA GLY A 537 -20.02 -8.43 -30.77
C GLY A 537 -19.88 -9.68 -31.64
N ASP A 538 -20.66 -10.72 -31.34
CA ASP A 538 -20.88 -11.79 -32.31
C ASP A 538 -21.62 -11.26 -33.55
N GLU A 539 -21.32 -11.80 -34.75
CA GLU A 539 -21.99 -11.42 -36.02
C GLU A 539 -23.51 -11.66 -35.97
N HIS A 540 -23.93 -12.50 -35.02
CA HIS A 540 -25.31 -12.76 -34.67
C HIS A 540 -25.78 -11.83 -33.55
N ILE A 541 -26.00 -10.53 -33.85
CA ILE A 541 -26.70 -9.62 -32.93
C ILE A 541 -28.03 -10.27 -32.50
N THR A 542 -28.14 -10.48 -31.18
CA THR A 542 -29.13 -11.31 -30.49
C THR A 542 -30.42 -10.57 -30.10
N ARG A 543 -30.45 -9.24 -30.06
CA ARG A 543 -31.62 -8.33 -30.13
C ARG A 543 -31.14 -6.90 -29.80
N SER A 544 -31.51 -5.87 -30.56
CA SER A 544 -31.19 -4.46 -30.23
C SER A 544 -32.36 -3.78 -29.51
N PHE A 545 -32.09 -3.03 -28.43
CA PHE A 545 -33.08 -2.23 -27.70
C PHE A 545 -33.45 -0.96 -28.45
N SER A 546 -32.44 -0.23 -28.93
CA SER A 546 -32.61 1.04 -29.64
C SER A 546 -31.41 1.30 -30.54
N CYS A 547 -31.65 1.84 -31.72
CA CYS A 547 -30.66 2.15 -32.74
C CYS A 547 -30.90 3.56 -33.27
N LEU A 548 -29.85 4.36 -33.36
CA LEU A 548 -29.87 5.69 -33.97
C LEU A 548 -28.85 5.75 -35.10
N ALA A 549 -29.33 5.87 -36.33
CA ALA A 549 -28.50 6.06 -37.51
C ALA A 549 -28.35 7.56 -37.83
N ILE A 550 -27.12 8.07 -37.75
CA ILE A 550 -26.78 9.47 -37.99
C ILE A 550 -26.11 9.56 -39.36
N PHE A 551 -26.80 10.15 -40.33
CA PHE A 551 -26.27 10.40 -41.66
C PHE A 551 -25.74 11.83 -41.77
N ARG A 552 -24.62 12.00 -42.49
CA ARG A 552 -23.99 13.30 -42.75
C ARG A 552 -23.62 13.41 -44.22
N GLY A 553 -23.98 14.51 -44.86
CA GLY A 553 -23.64 14.82 -46.25
C GLY A 553 -24.86 15.04 -47.12
N LYS A 554 -24.70 14.93 -48.44
CA LYS A 554 -25.79 15.09 -49.41
C LYS A 554 -26.64 13.83 -49.46
N VAL A 555 -27.67 13.78 -48.62
CA VAL A 555 -28.53 12.60 -48.47
C VAL A 555 -30.00 12.91 -48.79
N SER A 556 -30.68 11.96 -49.44
CA SER A 556 -32.13 12.00 -49.65
C SER A 556 -32.84 11.34 -48.48
N MET A 557 -33.68 12.09 -47.76
CA MET A 557 -34.43 11.59 -46.60
C MET A 557 -35.33 10.41 -46.97
N ALA A 558 -36.03 10.48 -48.11
CA ALA A 558 -36.91 9.41 -48.57
C ALA A 558 -36.14 8.12 -48.90
N GLU A 559 -34.89 8.25 -49.36
CA GLU A 559 -34.07 7.08 -49.67
C GLU A 559 -33.53 6.42 -48.39
N ILE A 560 -33.15 7.22 -47.38
CA ILE A 560 -32.77 6.69 -46.06
C ILE A 560 -33.93 5.89 -45.45
N GLU A 561 -35.13 6.48 -45.43
CA GLU A 561 -36.32 5.84 -44.87
C GLU A 561 -36.63 4.52 -45.58
N ALA A 562 -36.62 4.51 -46.91
CA ALA A 562 -36.84 3.30 -47.70
C ALA A 562 -35.77 2.20 -47.45
N GLN A 563 -34.50 2.57 -47.29
CA GLN A 563 -33.42 1.60 -47.00
C GLN A 563 -33.51 1.05 -45.58
N LEU A 564 -33.84 1.88 -44.60
CA LEU A 564 -34.02 1.44 -43.21
C LEU A 564 -35.25 0.54 -43.07
N ASP A 565 -36.36 0.85 -43.75
CA ASP A 565 -37.53 -0.02 -43.81
C ASP A 565 -37.19 -1.38 -44.44
N ASN A 566 -36.38 -1.40 -45.50
CA ASN A 566 -35.94 -2.64 -46.13
C ASN A 566 -35.06 -3.46 -45.18
N LEU A 567 -34.13 -2.83 -44.46
CA LEU A 567 -33.32 -3.50 -43.44
C LEU A 567 -34.15 -4.02 -42.28
N ARG A 568 -35.15 -3.26 -41.81
CA ARG A 568 -36.09 -3.70 -40.76
C ARG A 568 -36.85 -4.95 -41.22
N ASN A 569 -37.37 -4.96 -42.44
CA ASN A 569 -38.10 -6.10 -42.98
C ASN A 569 -37.18 -7.33 -43.17
N LYS A 570 -35.93 -7.12 -43.60
CA LYS A 570 -34.95 -8.19 -43.81
C LYS A 570 -34.40 -8.78 -42.51
N HIS A 571 -34.34 -7.98 -41.45
CA HIS A 571 -33.75 -8.33 -40.15
C HIS A 571 -34.76 -8.29 -39.00
N SER A 572 -36.06 -8.42 -39.28
CA SER A 572 -37.16 -8.37 -38.31
C SER A 572 -36.93 -9.17 -37.00
N PRO A 573 -36.36 -10.41 -37.01
CA PRO A 573 -36.12 -11.14 -35.76
C PRO A 573 -34.96 -10.61 -34.89
N LYS A 574 -34.19 -9.61 -35.35
CA LYS A 574 -33.08 -8.99 -34.59
C LYS A 574 -33.51 -7.79 -33.74
N TYR A 575 -34.78 -7.38 -33.81
CA TYR A 575 -35.32 -6.24 -33.08
C TYR A 575 -36.36 -6.70 -32.04
N MET A 576 -36.49 -5.97 -30.94
CA MET A 576 -37.41 -6.35 -29.85
C MET A 576 -38.84 -5.94 -30.17
N GLU A 577 -39.77 -6.89 -30.17
CA GLU A 577 -41.18 -6.64 -30.54
C GLU A 577 -41.92 -5.63 -29.66
N TRP A 578 -41.45 -5.42 -28.42
CA TRP A 578 -42.11 -4.56 -27.43
C TRP A 578 -41.65 -3.10 -27.46
N VAL A 579 -40.59 -2.76 -28.19
CA VAL A 579 -40.14 -1.38 -28.36
C VAL A 579 -40.74 -0.85 -29.69
N PRO A 580 -41.62 0.16 -29.66
CA PRO A 580 -42.10 0.79 -30.89
C PRO A 580 -41.04 1.76 -31.44
N ASN A 581 -40.66 1.59 -32.70
CA ASN A 581 -39.68 2.41 -33.45
C ASN A 581 -38.22 2.27 -32.96
N ASP A 582 -37.69 1.05 -33.02
CA ASP A 582 -36.33 0.68 -32.58
C ASP A 582 -35.22 1.39 -33.34
N VAL A 583 -35.44 1.67 -34.63
CA VAL A 583 -34.44 2.30 -35.49
C VAL A 583 -34.89 3.72 -35.82
N ARG A 584 -34.24 4.69 -35.19
CA ARG A 584 -34.40 6.12 -35.47
C ARG A 584 -33.27 6.58 -36.38
N TRP A 585 -33.53 7.61 -37.18
CA TRP A 585 -32.50 8.19 -38.03
C TRP A 585 -32.55 9.71 -38.01
N THR A 586 -31.41 10.32 -38.29
CA THR A 586 -31.28 11.76 -38.45
C THR A 586 -30.23 12.07 -39.50
N ALA A 587 -30.39 13.18 -40.20
CA ALA A 587 -29.52 13.58 -41.30
C ALA A 587 -29.08 15.04 -41.13
N TYR A 588 -27.77 15.27 -41.30
CA TYR A 588 -27.15 16.60 -41.22
C TYR A 588 -26.42 16.92 -42.52
N LEU A 589 -26.40 18.20 -42.91
CA LEU A 589 -25.79 18.66 -44.17
C LEU A 589 -24.52 19.52 -43.91
N PRO A 590 -23.39 18.94 -43.49
CA PRO A 590 -22.12 19.66 -43.49
C PRO A 590 -21.68 19.93 -44.93
N HIS A 591 -21.16 21.15 -45.20
CA HIS A 591 -20.98 21.68 -46.55
C HIS A 591 -19.91 20.96 -47.42
N ASP A 592 -19.06 20.11 -46.83
CA ASP A 592 -17.85 19.56 -47.49
C ASP A 592 -17.70 18.02 -47.44
N TYR A 593 -18.72 17.27 -47.02
CA TYR A 593 -18.66 15.79 -46.99
C TYR A 593 -19.63 15.17 -48.01
N ASP A 594 -19.16 14.19 -48.79
CA ASP A 594 -19.98 13.47 -49.76
C ASP A 594 -21.11 12.69 -49.07
N MET A 595 -20.76 11.67 -48.28
CA MET A 595 -21.70 10.92 -47.45
C MET A 595 -20.95 10.12 -46.37
N SER A 596 -21.44 10.18 -45.13
CA SER A 596 -21.00 9.32 -44.04
C SER A 596 -22.17 8.98 -43.13
N GLY A 597 -22.02 7.89 -42.39
CA GLY A 597 -22.98 7.38 -41.45
C GLY A 597 -22.30 7.02 -40.14
N THR A 598 -23.04 7.15 -39.04
CA THR A 598 -22.63 6.64 -37.74
C THR A 598 -23.84 6.00 -37.08
N LEU A 599 -23.69 4.74 -36.67
CA LEU A 599 -24.72 4.00 -35.94
C LEU A 599 -24.40 4.10 -34.45
N LEU A 600 -25.40 4.42 -33.65
CA LEU A 600 -25.39 4.28 -32.21
C LEU A 600 -26.39 3.18 -31.86
N SER A 601 -25.93 2.06 -31.32
CA SER A 601 -26.76 0.91 -31.00
C SER A 601 -26.68 0.56 -29.52
N ASN A 602 -27.84 0.43 -28.87
CA ASN A 602 -27.97 -0.22 -27.57
C ASN A 602 -28.42 -1.66 -27.83
N SER A 603 -27.52 -2.61 -27.57
CA SER A 603 -27.68 -3.99 -28.01
C SER A 603 -27.13 -4.94 -26.96
N THR A 604 -27.76 -6.12 -26.85
CA THR A 604 -27.30 -7.20 -25.98
C THR A 604 -25.94 -7.76 -26.39
N SER A 605 -25.41 -7.39 -27.57
CA SER A 605 -24.06 -7.75 -28.01
C SER A 605 -22.94 -7.28 -27.07
N ILE A 606 -23.20 -6.26 -26.24
CA ILE A 606 -22.23 -5.77 -25.26
C ILE A 606 -21.92 -6.80 -24.16
N GLU A 607 -22.85 -7.74 -23.92
CA GLU A 607 -22.71 -8.82 -22.96
C GLU A 607 -21.42 -9.62 -23.17
N LYS A 608 -21.03 -9.89 -24.42
CA LYS A 608 -19.81 -10.66 -24.73
C LYS A 608 -18.53 -9.94 -24.28
N MET A 609 -18.49 -8.62 -24.48
CA MET A 609 -17.36 -7.78 -24.07
C MET A 609 -17.26 -7.76 -22.53
N LEU A 610 -18.38 -7.60 -21.84
CA LEU A 610 -18.45 -7.60 -20.37
C LEU A 610 -18.13 -8.98 -19.79
N SER A 611 -18.69 -10.05 -20.34
CA SER A 611 -18.42 -11.44 -19.95
C SER A 611 -16.94 -11.78 -20.09
N HIS A 612 -16.29 -11.31 -21.16
CA HIS A 612 -14.85 -11.52 -21.31
C HIS A 612 -14.03 -10.81 -20.23
N ALA A 613 -14.35 -9.55 -19.92
CA ALA A 613 -13.70 -8.82 -18.83
C ALA A 613 -13.91 -9.51 -17.47
N SER A 614 -15.12 -10.02 -17.22
CA SER A 614 -15.46 -10.80 -16.01
C SER A 614 -14.65 -12.09 -15.91
N GLU A 615 -14.55 -12.88 -16.98
CA GLU A 615 -13.76 -14.12 -17.00
C GLU A 615 -12.27 -13.88 -16.69
N GLN A 616 -11.68 -12.83 -17.29
CA GLN A 616 -10.29 -12.46 -17.06
C GLN A 616 -10.06 -11.98 -15.63
N PHE A 617 -10.96 -11.16 -15.09
CA PHE A 617 -10.96 -10.73 -13.70
C PHE A 617 -10.99 -11.94 -12.76
N SER A 618 -11.96 -12.82 -12.95
CA SER A 618 -12.21 -13.99 -12.10
C SER A 618 -11.01 -14.95 -12.13
N ALA A 619 -10.34 -15.10 -13.26
CA ALA A 619 -9.12 -15.90 -13.39
C ALA A 619 -7.93 -15.35 -12.57
N LEU A 620 -7.77 -14.02 -12.50
CA LEU A 620 -6.74 -13.36 -11.70
C LEU A 620 -7.10 -13.37 -10.20
N TYR A 621 -8.36 -13.03 -9.89
CA TYR A 621 -8.86 -12.90 -8.52
C TYR A 621 -8.80 -14.21 -7.74
N ARG A 622 -9.16 -15.35 -8.38
CA ARG A 622 -9.06 -16.69 -7.76
C ARG A 622 -7.65 -17.05 -7.29
N ARG A 623 -6.62 -16.49 -7.92
CA ARG A 623 -5.21 -16.71 -7.58
C ARG A 623 -4.67 -15.67 -6.61
N LYS A 624 -5.47 -14.64 -6.27
CA LYS A 624 -5.05 -13.43 -5.55
C LYS A 624 -3.76 -12.81 -6.14
N ALA A 625 -3.60 -12.93 -7.46
CA ALA A 625 -2.41 -12.44 -8.14
C ALA A 625 -2.46 -10.91 -8.20
N TYR A 626 -1.32 -10.26 -7.92
CA TYR A 626 -1.16 -8.80 -8.02
C TYR A 626 -2.18 -7.96 -7.23
N MET A 627 -2.72 -8.46 -6.11
CA MET A 627 -3.66 -7.69 -5.27
C MET A 627 -2.96 -6.66 -4.36
N ASN A 628 -1.72 -6.92 -3.93
CA ASN A 628 -0.99 -6.07 -2.98
C ASN A 628 -0.95 -4.58 -3.37
N PRO A 629 -0.69 -4.20 -4.64
CA PRO A 629 -0.72 -2.79 -5.05
C PRO A 629 -2.07 -2.11 -4.84
N TYR A 630 -3.18 -2.85 -4.95
CA TYR A 630 -4.53 -2.31 -4.72
C TYR A 630 -4.81 -2.17 -3.23
N SER A 631 -4.54 -3.23 -2.45
CA SER A 631 -4.76 -3.23 -1.00
C SER A 631 -3.88 -2.23 -0.26
N TRP A 632 -2.63 -2.02 -0.68
CA TRP A 632 -1.76 -0.99 -0.09
C TRP A 632 -2.22 0.43 -0.40
N ASN A 633 -3.00 0.62 -1.48
CA ASN A 633 -3.54 1.91 -1.89
C ASN A 633 -5.03 2.08 -1.54
N GLY A 634 -5.54 1.31 -0.59
CA GLY A 634 -6.85 1.55 0.02
C GLY A 634 -8.04 0.90 -0.66
N VAL A 635 -7.84 0.00 -1.63
CA VAL A 635 -8.92 -0.85 -2.18
C VAL A 635 -9.00 -2.14 -1.38
N ASP A 636 -10.14 -2.37 -0.74
CA ASP A 636 -10.39 -3.56 0.08
C ASP A 636 -10.78 -4.76 -0.79
N GLU A 637 -10.63 -5.97 -0.25
CA GLU A 637 -11.09 -7.19 -0.96
C GLU A 637 -12.60 -7.16 -1.23
N MET A 638 -13.37 -6.42 -0.43
CA MET A 638 -14.82 -6.27 -0.60
C MET A 638 -15.17 -5.46 -1.85
N ASP A 639 -14.41 -4.40 -2.15
CA ASP A 639 -14.64 -3.55 -3.33
C ASP A 639 -14.52 -4.36 -4.63
N PHE A 640 -13.59 -5.31 -4.65
CA PHE A 640 -13.43 -6.24 -5.76
C PHE A 640 -14.63 -7.18 -5.93
N VAL A 641 -15.18 -7.69 -4.81
CA VAL A 641 -16.35 -8.58 -4.82
C VAL A 641 -17.59 -7.82 -5.25
N GLU A 642 -17.76 -6.60 -4.77
CA GLU A 642 -18.86 -5.71 -5.16
C GLU A 642 -18.79 -5.39 -6.65
N ALA A 643 -17.62 -5.00 -7.16
CA ALA A 643 -17.43 -4.69 -8.58
C ALA A 643 -17.66 -5.91 -9.48
N GLU A 644 -17.19 -7.11 -9.09
CA GLU A 644 -17.45 -8.36 -9.82
C GLU A 644 -18.95 -8.69 -9.81
N SER A 645 -19.62 -8.54 -8.66
CA SER A 645 -21.06 -8.78 -8.54
C SER A 645 -21.86 -7.83 -9.41
N ASN A 646 -21.59 -6.53 -9.34
CA ASN A 646 -22.31 -5.50 -10.10
C ASN A 646 -22.14 -5.70 -11.62
N MET A 647 -20.94 -6.08 -12.06
CA MET A 647 -20.68 -6.41 -13.46
C MET A 647 -21.42 -7.68 -13.91
N ASN A 648 -21.48 -8.73 -13.08
CA ASN A 648 -22.22 -9.95 -13.38
C ASN A 648 -23.73 -9.72 -13.41
N ASP A 649 -24.27 -8.92 -12.49
CA ASP A 649 -25.68 -8.50 -12.50
C ASP A 649 -26.02 -7.76 -13.80
N LEU A 650 -25.15 -6.85 -14.25
CA LEU A 650 -25.32 -6.16 -15.53
C LEU A 650 -25.34 -7.14 -16.72
N ILE A 651 -24.43 -8.12 -16.72
CA ILE A 651 -24.39 -9.18 -17.75
C ILE A 651 -25.71 -9.96 -17.76
N GLU A 652 -26.24 -10.31 -16.59
CA GLU A 652 -27.52 -10.99 -16.46
C GLU A 652 -28.68 -10.11 -16.92
N GLU A 653 -28.71 -8.83 -16.58
CA GLU A 653 -29.70 -7.89 -17.09
C GLU A 653 -29.70 -7.84 -18.62
N TYR A 654 -28.53 -7.77 -19.27
CA TYR A 654 -28.42 -7.84 -20.73
C TYR A 654 -28.87 -9.20 -21.32
N ARG A 655 -28.84 -10.29 -20.55
CA ARG A 655 -29.30 -11.63 -20.96
C ARG A 655 -30.80 -11.88 -20.73
N GLU A 656 -31.40 -11.30 -19.69
CA GLU A 656 -32.80 -11.54 -19.28
C GLU A 656 -33.82 -10.61 -19.94
N HIS A 657 -33.44 -9.35 -20.21
CA HIS A 657 -34.32 -8.38 -20.88
C HIS A 657 -34.72 -8.66 -22.35
N PRO A 658 -34.21 -9.69 -23.07
CA PRO A 658 -34.76 -10.08 -24.37
C PRO A 658 -36.23 -10.55 -24.35
N ASP A 659 -36.77 -11.03 -23.22
CA ASP A 659 -38.03 -11.80 -23.21
C ASP A 659 -39.28 -11.04 -22.70
N GLY A 660 -39.18 -9.73 -22.45
CA GLY A 660 -40.33 -8.84 -22.23
C GLY A 660 -40.12 -7.79 -21.13
N PRO A 661 -41.01 -6.77 -21.03
CA PRO A 661 -40.94 -5.75 -19.98
C PRO A 661 -41.39 -6.31 -18.62
N ILE A 662 -40.94 -5.66 -17.53
CA ILE A 662 -41.40 -5.90 -16.14
C ILE A 662 -42.86 -5.47 -15.96
#